data_AF-A0A9P4QHH5-F1
#
_entry.id   AF-A0A9P4QHH5-F1
#
_cell.length_a   1.000
_cell.length_b   1.000
_cell.length_c   1.000
_cell.angle_alpha   90.00
_cell.angle_beta   90.00
_cell.angle_gamma   90.00
#
_symmetry.space_group_name_H-M   'P 1'
#
loop_
_entity.id
_entity.type
_entity.pdbx_description
1 polymer ?
#
loop_
_entity_poly.entity_id
_entity_poly.type
_entity_poly.pdbx_seq_one_letter_code
_entity_poly.pdbx_strand_id
1 'polypeptide(L)'
;MVGQDSYTSLALLEVYNNATENSLQDTVFRGFTQDLAALHFIAARLGASPNELIAIEPAPDLDISQQRSFWILWHWWSEFRAEWEVSSDAPPGEWPRLRAGGKYYDLKPTGAYNDYYYTAWSLFESEFHGSTHPYKQKKLHEVRKDAALHSACYFTAIACDESSQASLPSSNPKEFIIPEFDSRQPVLGVDDLPGLHSCCYTGATISSCSWIKDASELPFYLWDVKAERTVEVDTLTSRPSYTAISHTWGRWRTGTSIKLPFVSDWNVPQTSIFDVTQLPTILASIPVVTPYIWFDLVCIPQNHSERADIEIAKQASIFRQATHTIIWFNQIDNWTGLRHAVEWMCQKYLVRFDRTRSSIPNLPTHFFDEYDFRENMTDEDMEASGWFTSLWTLQEICLRPDMWLCSRDWQLFTVGNKVPIPFNTIVALTGECLNIVNSEAALRNTRDLDLSKTFMTRTERLGVMVRDKTYPRGFIELLELFDRTGMRDLQIMKKEYIMLLGSQRYCESRRAEAIMSVLDAKRWRSLSEPGSLVLGQYELEFVREVAREIGSSFYNSLSFSPNAELVMNPRSRGSLLPFENRSGQFIESKRILNWEFGDEIDNSSVRTWVIQQSGAVEIPEAAILTSTFDPCEGEMISTIWLTYREPDDDDPRFNIHRQTGNRHRSCDLREWCRSYHNATANYAVELGRVMGASRGLLLKASSPGSKTLYKVGNYLTILHRYYGQEVMSLQSTPVEQVGWTVL
;
A
#
# COMPACT_ATOMS: atom_id res chain seq x y z
N MET A 1 0.88 27.61 15.12
CA MET A 1 -0.35 26.86 14.83
C MET A 1 0.08 25.50 14.33
N VAL A 2 0.34 24.59 15.27
CA VAL A 2 0.69 23.18 15.03
C VAL A 2 -0.64 22.45 14.90
N GLY A 3 -0.76 21.60 13.87
CA GLY A 3 -2.02 20.97 13.48
C GLY A 3 -2.68 20.20 14.62
N GLN A 4 -3.98 20.42 14.78
CA GLN A 4 -4.89 19.50 15.45
C GLN A 4 -5.05 18.22 14.60
N ASP A 5 -3.97 17.49 14.35
CA ASP A 5 -4.10 16.06 14.04
C ASP A 5 -4.27 15.37 15.40
N SER A 6 -5.48 15.52 15.94
CA SER A 6 -5.89 15.04 17.25
C SER A 6 -5.89 13.51 17.26
N TYR A 7 -4.97 12.96 18.03
CA TYR A 7 -5.06 11.71 18.79
C TYR A 7 -6.45 11.04 18.83
N THR A 8 -6.81 10.24 17.82
CA THR A 8 -7.99 9.37 17.85
C THR A 8 -7.76 8.05 18.59
N SER A 9 -6.52 7.75 19.03
CA SER A 9 -6.25 6.51 19.79
C SER A 9 -6.90 6.48 21.19
N LEU A 10 -7.51 7.59 21.63
CA LEU A 10 -8.21 7.64 22.90
C LEU A 10 -9.59 7.00 22.81
N ALA A 11 -10.28 6.99 21.66
CA ALA A 11 -11.67 6.53 21.60
C ALA A 11 -11.84 5.06 22.03
N LEU A 12 -11.03 4.12 21.51
CA LEU A 12 -11.09 2.70 21.91
C LEU A 12 -10.66 2.48 23.37
N LEU A 13 -9.63 3.20 23.84
CA LEU A 13 -9.13 3.09 25.21
C LEU A 13 -10.05 3.79 26.23
N GLU A 14 -10.72 4.86 25.83
CA GLU A 14 -11.69 5.64 26.60
C GLU A 14 -13.04 4.92 26.61
N VAL A 15 -13.46 4.33 25.49
CA VAL A 15 -14.55 3.34 25.45
C VAL A 15 -14.20 2.13 26.32
N TYR A 16 -12.96 1.63 26.28
CA TYR A 16 -12.47 0.57 27.16
C TYR A 16 -12.50 0.97 28.64
N ASN A 17 -12.04 2.17 29.00
CA ASN A 17 -12.05 2.67 30.37
C ASN A 17 -13.49 2.93 30.86
N ASN A 18 -14.34 3.54 30.03
CA ASN A 18 -15.76 3.75 30.32
C ASN A 18 -16.53 2.43 30.39
N ALA A 19 -16.22 1.46 29.52
CA ALA A 19 -16.74 0.10 29.61
C ALA A 19 -16.26 -0.60 30.88
N THR A 20 -15.02 -0.37 31.29
CA THR A 20 -14.47 -0.91 32.55
C THR A 20 -15.22 -0.33 33.76
N GLU A 21 -15.42 0.99 33.83
CA GLU A 21 -16.14 1.64 34.92
C GLU A 21 -17.62 1.22 34.97
N ASN A 22 -18.27 1.08 33.82
CA ASN A 22 -19.67 0.64 33.74
C ASN A 22 -19.84 -0.89 33.94
N SER A 23 -18.92 -1.72 33.46
CA SER A 23 -18.96 -3.20 33.60
C SER A 23 -18.73 -3.68 35.03
N LEU A 24 -18.01 -2.89 35.85
CA LEU A 24 -17.88 -3.13 37.28
C LEU A 24 -19.21 -2.92 38.03
N GLN A 25 -20.13 -2.13 37.46
CA GLN A 25 -21.45 -1.88 38.03
C GLN A 25 -22.55 -2.75 37.39
N ASP A 26 -22.38 -3.15 36.13
CA ASP A 26 -23.36 -3.94 35.39
C ASP A 26 -23.25 -5.44 35.71
N THR A 27 -24.37 -6.06 36.11
CA THR A 27 -24.44 -7.49 36.44
C THR A 27 -24.14 -8.40 35.25
N VAL A 28 -24.28 -7.90 34.00
CA VAL A 28 -24.12 -8.68 32.76
C VAL A 28 -22.67 -9.12 32.53
N PHE A 29 -21.67 -8.33 32.93
CA PHE A 29 -20.25 -8.62 32.69
C PHE A 29 -19.52 -9.21 33.91
N ARG A 30 -20.26 -9.61 34.95
CA ARG A 30 -19.67 -10.29 36.11
C ARG A 30 -18.99 -11.59 35.67
N GLY A 31 -17.67 -11.63 35.78
CA GLY A 31 -16.86 -12.78 35.42
C GLY A 31 -16.25 -12.72 34.01
N PHE A 32 -16.13 -11.54 33.41
CA PHE A 32 -15.26 -11.32 32.26
C PHE A 32 -13.88 -10.83 32.72
N THR A 33 -12.80 -11.16 31.99
CA THR A 33 -11.55 -10.39 32.08
C THR A 33 -11.76 -9.01 31.46
N GLN A 34 -11.00 -8.02 31.89
CA GLN A 34 -11.17 -6.61 31.49
C GLN A 34 -11.19 -6.44 29.97
N ASP A 35 -10.25 -7.06 29.27
CA ASP A 35 -10.12 -6.96 27.81
C ASP A 35 -11.30 -7.58 27.06
N LEU A 36 -11.78 -8.74 27.50
CA LEU A 36 -12.95 -9.38 26.87
C LEU A 36 -14.25 -8.66 27.22
N ALA A 37 -14.37 -8.09 28.41
CA ALA A 37 -15.51 -7.25 28.74
C ALA A 37 -15.62 -6.06 27.77
N ALA A 38 -14.50 -5.39 27.50
CA ALA A 38 -14.45 -4.28 26.54
C ALA A 38 -14.72 -4.73 25.10
N LEU A 39 -14.13 -5.85 24.66
CA LEU A 39 -14.38 -6.40 23.32
C LEU A 39 -15.87 -6.73 23.12
N HIS A 40 -16.51 -7.42 24.08
CA HIS A 40 -17.94 -7.76 24.01
C HIS A 40 -18.85 -6.53 24.14
N PHE A 41 -18.45 -5.53 24.92
CA PHE A 41 -19.17 -4.27 25.01
C PHE A 41 -19.18 -3.51 23.68
N ILE A 42 -18.03 -3.42 23.00
CA ILE A 42 -17.93 -2.79 21.68
C ILE A 42 -18.74 -3.58 20.65
N ALA A 43 -18.66 -4.91 20.69
CA ALA A 43 -19.47 -5.79 19.83
C ALA A 43 -20.97 -5.51 19.95
N ALA A 44 -21.49 -5.45 21.18
CA ALA A 44 -22.88 -5.15 21.43
C ALA A 44 -23.30 -3.77 20.86
N ARG A 45 -22.44 -2.75 20.97
CA ARG A 45 -22.70 -1.41 20.42
C ARG A 45 -22.61 -1.32 18.90
N LEU A 46 -21.76 -2.14 18.28
CA LEU A 46 -21.63 -2.23 16.83
C LEU A 46 -22.63 -3.21 16.20
N GLY A 47 -23.58 -3.74 16.99
CA GLY A 47 -24.64 -4.63 16.52
C GLY A 47 -24.22 -6.08 16.36
N ALA A 48 -23.00 -6.46 16.76
CA ALA A 48 -22.57 -7.85 16.88
C ALA A 48 -23.08 -8.43 18.20
N SER A 49 -24.38 -8.72 18.29
CA SER A 49 -24.96 -9.43 19.44
C SER A 49 -25.06 -10.93 19.16
N PRO A 50 -24.42 -11.80 19.97
CA PRO A 50 -24.65 -13.25 19.91
C PRO A 50 -26.03 -13.66 20.45
N ASN A 51 -26.65 -12.84 21.30
CA ASN A 51 -27.96 -13.07 21.91
C ASN A 51 -28.54 -11.72 22.34
N GLU A 52 -29.68 -11.34 21.74
CA GLU A 52 -30.59 -10.21 22.06
C GLU A 52 -30.26 -9.40 23.34
N LEU A 53 -29.16 -8.66 23.33
CA LEU A 53 -28.81 -7.72 24.38
C LEU A 53 -29.20 -6.32 23.91
N ILE A 54 -30.20 -5.82 24.64
CA ILE A 54 -30.84 -4.49 24.68
C ILE A 54 -30.13 -3.41 23.86
N ALA A 55 -30.92 -2.68 23.06
CA ALA A 55 -30.51 -1.46 22.39
C ALA A 55 -29.95 -0.44 23.40
N ILE A 56 -28.62 -0.30 23.43
CA ILE A 56 -27.92 0.74 24.17
C ILE A 56 -27.58 1.88 23.18
N GLU A 57 -27.58 3.11 23.71
CA GLU A 57 -27.14 4.41 23.17
C GLU A 57 -26.15 4.44 21.97
N PRO A 58 -26.05 5.57 21.22
CA PRO A 58 -25.34 5.62 19.94
C PRO A 58 -23.94 5.02 19.95
N ALA A 59 -23.58 4.39 18.82
CA ALA A 59 -22.33 3.70 18.58
C ALA A 59 -21.11 4.56 18.98
N PRO A 60 -20.04 3.96 19.52
CA PRO A 60 -18.81 4.69 19.82
C PRO A 60 -18.28 5.36 18.56
N ASP A 61 -17.77 6.60 18.70
CA ASP A 61 -17.15 7.37 17.62
C ASP A 61 -15.76 6.79 17.30
N LEU A 62 -15.75 5.60 16.70
CA LEU A 62 -14.54 4.92 16.24
C LEU A 62 -14.21 5.36 14.82
N ASP A 63 -12.94 5.67 14.57
CA ASP A 63 -12.49 5.89 13.20
C ASP A 63 -12.51 4.58 12.38
N ILE A 64 -12.44 4.69 11.05
CA ILE A 64 -12.51 3.53 10.14
C ILE A 64 -11.41 2.49 10.45
N SER A 65 -10.22 2.93 10.83
CA SER A 65 -9.11 2.00 11.11
C SER A 65 -9.39 1.22 12.40
N GLN A 66 -9.93 1.89 13.41
CA GLN A 66 -10.33 1.31 14.68
C GLN A 66 -11.48 0.32 14.53
N GLN A 67 -12.50 0.66 13.74
CA GLN A 67 -13.60 -0.26 13.43
C GLN A 67 -13.06 -1.52 12.75
N ARG A 68 -12.12 -1.37 11.80
CA ARG A 68 -11.48 -2.52 11.14
C ARG A 68 -10.67 -3.38 12.10
N SER A 69 -9.84 -2.78 12.95
CA SER A 69 -9.13 -3.52 14.01
C SER A 69 -10.09 -4.34 14.86
N PHE A 70 -11.16 -3.71 15.33
CA PHE A 70 -12.16 -4.35 16.16
C PHE A 70 -12.75 -5.57 15.46
N TRP A 71 -13.17 -5.44 14.20
CA TRP A 71 -13.76 -6.57 13.47
C TRP A 71 -12.79 -7.70 13.20
N ILE A 72 -11.51 -7.39 12.94
CA ILE A 72 -10.45 -8.41 12.84
C ILE A 72 -10.33 -9.19 14.15
N LEU A 73 -10.29 -8.49 15.29
CA LEU A 73 -10.18 -9.09 16.62
C LEU A 73 -11.45 -9.85 17.02
N TRP A 74 -12.63 -9.31 16.72
CA TRP A 74 -13.90 -9.95 17.00
C TRP A 74 -14.04 -11.27 16.25
N HIS A 75 -13.63 -11.28 14.99
CA HIS A 75 -13.62 -12.50 14.20
C HIS A 75 -12.61 -13.51 14.76
N TRP A 76 -11.36 -13.10 14.95
CA TRP A 76 -10.32 -13.95 15.55
C TRP A 76 -10.80 -14.59 16.86
N TRP A 77 -11.41 -13.79 17.74
CA TRP A 77 -12.01 -14.29 18.98
C TRP A 77 -13.15 -15.28 18.71
N SER A 78 -14.07 -14.96 17.81
CA SER A 78 -15.27 -15.78 17.55
C SER A 78 -14.93 -17.14 16.94
N GLU A 79 -13.93 -17.18 16.05
CA GLU A 79 -13.48 -18.40 15.38
C GLU A 79 -12.81 -19.37 16.35
N PHE A 80 -11.85 -18.89 17.14
CA PHE A 80 -10.97 -19.77 17.91
C PHE A 80 -11.38 -19.99 19.37
N ARG A 81 -12.32 -19.19 19.92
CA ARG A 81 -12.71 -19.28 21.35
C ARG A 81 -13.13 -20.68 21.79
N ALA A 82 -13.77 -21.46 20.92
CA ALA A 82 -14.22 -22.81 21.25
C ALA A 82 -13.04 -23.77 21.52
N GLU A 83 -11.93 -23.62 20.79
CA GLU A 83 -10.72 -24.44 20.97
C GLU A 83 -9.92 -24.06 22.22
N TRP A 84 -10.11 -22.82 22.68
CA TRP A 84 -9.47 -22.27 23.87
C TRP A 84 -10.23 -22.55 25.15
N GLU A 85 -11.50 -22.96 25.09
CA GLU A 85 -12.30 -23.22 26.28
C GLU A 85 -11.66 -24.31 27.17
N VAL A 86 -11.51 -24.01 28.46
CA VAL A 86 -10.96 -24.92 29.48
C VAL A 86 -11.90 -25.02 30.68
N SER A 87 -11.84 -26.16 31.37
CA SER A 87 -12.59 -26.36 32.62
C SER A 87 -12.18 -25.34 33.68
N SER A 88 -13.12 -24.91 34.53
CA SER A 88 -12.84 -24.03 35.68
C SER A 88 -11.78 -24.59 36.62
N ASP A 89 -11.67 -25.92 36.66
CA ASP A 89 -10.76 -26.63 37.56
C ASP A 89 -9.40 -26.95 36.89
N ALA A 90 -9.22 -26.56 35.63
CA ALA A 90 -7.94 -26.76 34.94
C ALA A 90 -6.83 -25.95 35.64
N PRO A 91 -5.65 -26.53 35.89
CA PRO A 91 -4.53 -25.78 36.46
C PRO A 91 -4.14 -24.62 35.53
N PRO A 92 -3.55 -23.53 36.06
CA PRO A 92 -3.04 -22.44 35.22
C PRO A 92 -2.06 -23.02 34.19
N GLY A 93 -2.34 -22.79 32.91
CA GLY A 93 -1.47 -23.20 31.81
C GLY A 93 -0.29 -22.24 31.62
N GLU A 94 0.54 -22.53 30.61
CA GLU A 94 1.61 -21.63 30.15
C GLU A 94 1.07 -20.39 29.41
N TRP A 95 -0.19 -20.43 28.99
CA TRP A 95 -0.81 -19.40 28.14
C TRP A 95 -1.70 -18.45 28.96
N PRO A 96 -1.89 -17.20 28.48
CA PRO A 96 -2.82 -16.27 29.11
C PRO A 96 -4.23 -16.86 29.23
N ARG A 97 -4.77 -16.87 30.46
CA ARG A 97 -6.13 -17.34 30.75
C ARG A 97 -7.10 -16.17 30.82
N LEU A 98 -8.08 -16.16 29.93
CA LEU A 98 -9.16 -15.18 29.89
C LEU A 98 -10.47 -15.78 30.41
N ARG A 99 -11.40 -14.93 30.82
CA ARG A 99 -12.73 -15.33 31.32
C ARG A 99 -13.79 -14.56 30.55
N ALA A 100 -14.82 -15.25 30.07
CA ALA A 100 -15.97 -14.62 29.41
C ALA A 100 -17.21 -15.51 29.53
N GLY A 101 -18.36 -14.91 29.85
CA GLY A 101 -19.63 -15.63 29.98
C GLY A 101 -19.60 -16.77 31.00
N GLY A 102 -18.83 -16.63 32.08
CA GLY A 102 -18.67 -17.67 33.11
C GLY A 102 -17.74 -18.83 32.75
N LYS A 103 -17.18 -18.84 31.53
CA LYS A 103 -16.22 -19.84 31.05
C LYS A 103 -14.78 -19.30 31.09
N TYR A 104 -13.81 -20.20 31.04
CA TYR A 104 -12.37 -19.90 31.00
C TYR A 104 -11.79 -20.30 29.64
N TYR A 105 -10.83 -19.51 29.16
CA TYR A 105 -10.21 -19.69 27.85
C TYR A 105 -8.69 -19.55 27.97
N ASP A 106 -7.94 -20.56 27.54
CA ASP A 106 -6.47 -20.50 27.44
C ASP A 106 -6.10 -20.17 26.00
N LEU A 107 -5.54 -18.98 25.78
CA LEU A 107 -5.12 -18.48 24.47
C LEU A 107 -3.85 -19.18 23.98
N LYS A 108 -4.01 -20.45 23.61
CA LYS A 108 -2.95 -21.28 23.06
C LYS A 108 -2.89 -21.13 21.52
N PRO A 109 -1.69 -21.12 20.92
CA PRO A 109 -1.56 -21.19 19.47
C PRO A 109 -2.27 -22.43 18.91
N THR A 110 -3.11 -22.24 17.91
CA THR A 110 -3.75 -23.33 17.17
C THR A 110 -2.81 -23.79 16.06
N GLY A 111 -2.43 -25.08 16.06
CA GLY A 111 -1.26 -25.62 15.36
C GLY A 111 -1.20 -25.53 13.82
N ALA A 112 -2.14 -24.85 13.15
CA ALA A 112 -2.16 -24.69 11.69
C ALA A 112 -2.16 -23.22 11.19
N TYR A 113 -2.29 -22.22 12.08
CA TYR A 113 -2.61 -20.83 11.69
C TYR A 113 -1.71 -19.78 12.36
N ASN A 114 -0.40 -20.07 12.38
CA ASN A 114 0.55 -19.40 13.27
C ASN A 114 0.59 -17.87 13.08
N ASP A 115 0.69 -17.41 11.84
CA ASP A 115 0.96 -15.99 11.58
C ASP A 115 -0.27 -15.10 11.81
N TYR A 116 -1.46 -15.52 11.36
CA TYR A 116 -2.70 -14.79 11.66
C TYR A 116 -2.98 -14.74 13.17
N TYR A 117 -2.82 -15.88 13.87
CA TYR A 117 -3.02 -15.94 15.31
C TYR A 117 -2.11 -14.96 16.06
N TYR A 118 -0.79 -15.03 15.82
CA TYR A 118 0.15 -14.15 16.54
C TYR A 118 -0.04 -12.69 16.19
N THR A 119 -0.40 -12.38 14.95
CA THR A 119 -0.65 -11.00 14.52
C THR A 119 -1.92 -10.45 15.17
N ALA A 120 -3.01 -11.21 15.20
CA ALA A 120 -4.24 -10.82 15.88
C ALA A 120 -4.05 -10.72 17.39
N TRP A 121 -3.28 -11.62 18.01
CA TRP A 121 -2.90 -11.51 19.42
C TRP A 121 -2.08 -10.25 19.69
N SER A 122 -1.07 -9.96 18.87
CA SER A 122 -0.27 -8.74 19.01
C SER A 122 -1.12 -7.48 18.85
N LEU A 123 -2.12 -7.51 17.97
CA LEU A 123 -3.10 -6.44 17.83
C LEU A 123 -3.96 -6.31 19.08
N PHE A 124 -4.48 -7.41 19.61
CA PHE A 124 -5.27 -7.42 20.84
C PHE A 124 -4.52 -6.80 22.01
N GLU A 125 -3.28 -7.24 22.27
CA GLU A 125 -2.42 -6.65 23.30
C GLU A 125 -2.15 -5.16 23.04
N SER A 126 -1.94 -4.77 21.78
CA SER A 126 -1.61 -3.39 21.44
C SER A 126 -2.82 -2.45 21.59
N GLU A 127 -4.04 -2.90 21.28
CA GLU A 127 -5.28 -2.12 21.42
C GLU A 127 -5.72 -1.99 22.89
N PHE A 128 -5.63 -3.08 23.67
CA PHE A 128 -6.19 -3.12 25.02
C PHE A 128 -5.18 -2.94 26.17
N HIS A 129 -3.90 -3.26 25.95
CA HIS A 129 -2.82 -3.09 26.95
C HIS A 129 -1.83 -1.97 26.58
N GLY A 130 -2.07 -1.27 25.47
CA GLY A 130 -1.25 -0.16 25.01
C GLY A 130 -1.24 1.01 26.00
N SER A 131 -0.06 1.57 26.30
CA SER A 131 0.01 2.87 27.00
C SER A 131 -0.13 4.01 26.00
N THR A 132 -0.59 5.17 26.46
CA THR A 132 -0.81 6.40 25.65
C THR A 132 0.45 7.04 25.07
N HIS A 133 1.60 6.36 25.11
CA HIS A 133 2.87 6.88 24.64
C HIS A 133 2.89 6.88 23.09
N PRO A 134 3.31 7.97 22.41
CA PRO A 134 3.31 8.06 20.94
C PRO A 134 4.02 6.90 20.22
N TYR A 135 5.15 6.43 20.76
CA TYR A 135 5.86 5.23 20.28
C TYR A 135 4.95 3.99 20.17
N LYS A 136 4.06 3.78 21.16
CA LYS A 136 3.14 2.65 21.17
C LYS A 136 1.99 2.84 20.17
N GLN A 137 1.56 4.08 19.89
CA GLN A 137 0.54 4.36 18.85
C GLN A 137 1.04 4.02 17.45
N LYS A 138 2.29 4.36 17.13
CA LYS A 138 2.88 3.98 15.84
C LYS A 138 3.01 2.46 15.71
N LYS A 139 3.54 1.81 16.75
CA LYS A 139 3.61 0.34 16.78
C LYS A 139 2.21 -0.26 16.58
N LEU A 140 1.20 0.31 17.21
CA LEU A 140 -0.19 -0.09 17.02
C LEU A 140 -0.63 0.08 15.55
N HIS A 141 -0.32 1.21 14.89
CA HIS A 141 -0.67 1.39 13.48
C HIS A 141 -0.04 0.33 12.56
N GLU A 142 1.24 -0.01 12.75
CA GLU A 142 1.86 -1.09 11.97
C GLU A 142 1.23 -2.45 12.28
N VAL A 143 0.99 -2.75 13.55
CA VAL A 143 0.30 -3.99 13.96
C VAL A 143 -1.12 -4.06 13.36
N ARG A 144 -1.83 -2.94 13.21
CA ARG A 144 -3.12 -2.89 12.51
C ARG A 144 -2.99 -3.21 11.03
N LYS A 145 -1.97 -2.68 10.34
CA LYS A 145 -1.72 -3.00 8.92
C LYS A 145 -1.42 -4.48 8.75
N ASP A 146 -0.52 -5.04 9.56
CA ASP A 146 -0.16 -6.46 9.52
C ASP A 146 -1.39 -7.33 9.79
N ALA A 147 -2.17 -6.98 10.81
CA ALA A 147 -3.40 -7.72 11.14
C ALA A 147 -4.42 -7.68 10.00
N ALA A 148 -4.60 -6.53 9.33
CA ALA A 148 -5.49 -6.44 8.17
C ALA A 148 -5.01 -7.31 7.00
N LEU A 149 -3.69 -7.33 6.75
CA LEU A 149 -3.08 -8.17 5.72
C LEU A 149 -3.26 -9.66 6.01
N HIS A 150 -2.85 -10.13 7.19
CA HIS A 150 -2.95 -11.54 7.55
C HIS A 150 -4.40 -12.00 7.67
N SER A 151 -5.28 -11.13 8.16
CA SER A 151 -6.72 -11.37 8.17
C SER A 151 -7.24 -11.62 6.76
N ALA A 152 -6.96 -10.73 5.80
CA ALA A 152 -7.41 -10.86 4.42
C ALA A 152 -6.93 -12.16 3.75
N CYS A 153 -5.65 -12.50 3.95
CA CYS A 153 -5.05 -13.74 3.45
C CYS A 153 -5.72 -14.98 4.06
N TYR A 154 -5.85 -15.01 5.40
CA TYR A 154 -6.44 -16.13 6.14
C TYR A 154 -7.88 -16.40 5.69
N PHE A 155 -8.71 -15.36 5.61
CA PHE A 155 -10.10 -15.48 5.21
C PHE A 155 -10.28 -15.99 3.79
N THR A 156 -9.52 -15.42 2.87
CA THR A 156 -9.51 -15.87 1.48
C THR A 156 -9.10 -17.34 1.41
N ALA A 157 -8.13 -17.73 2.22
CA ALA A 157 -7.63 -19.10 2.24
C ALA A 157 -8.62 -20.10 2.82
N ILE A 158 -9.30 -19.77 3.91
CA ILE A 158 -10.37 -20.61 4.48
C ILE A 158 -11.58 -20.70 3.54
N ALA A 159 -11.95 -19.61 2.87
CA ALA A 159 -13.03 -19.62 1.87
C ALA A 159 -12.76 -20.60 0.72
N CYS A 160 -11.50 -20.75 0.31
CA CYS A 160 -11.07 -21.71 -0.71
C CYS A 160 -11.00 -23.18 -0.23
N ASP A 161 -11.00 -23.44 1.08
CA ASP A 161 -10.78 -24.77 1.62
C ASP A 161 -12.09 -25.50 1.91
N GLU A 162 -12.52 -26.35 0.98
CA GLU A 162 -13.74 -27.18 1.07
C GLU A 162 -13.75 -28.08 2.32
N SER A 163 -12.60 -28.52 2.83
CA SER A 163 -12.51 -29.39 4.01
C SER A 163 -12.78 -28.63 5.32
N SER A 164 -12.39 -27.36 5.38
CA SER A 164 -12.68 -26.47 6.51
C SER A 164 -14.16 -26.09 6.58
N GLN A 165 -14.86 -26.07 5.44
CA GLN A 165 -16.31 -25.82 5.40
C GLN A 165 -17.15 -26.95 6.03
N ALA A 166 -16.65 -28.19 6.06
CA ALA A 166 -17.34 -29.32 6.68
C ALA A 166 -17.08 -29.44 8.20
N SER A 167 -16.03 -28.80 8.71
CA SER A 167 -15.60 -28.87 10.11
C SER A 167 -15.95 -27.64 10.95
N LEU A 168 -16.57 -26.61 10.37
CA LEU A 168 -17.12 -25.49 11.12
C LEU A 168 -18.17 -26.03 12.12
N PRO A 169 -18.03 -25.76 13.44
CA PRO A 169 -18.90 -26.34 14.44
C PRO A 169 -20.36 -25.94 14.19
N SER A 170 -21.22 -26.95 13.96
CA SER A 170 -22.67 -26.84 13.78
C SER A 170 -23.45 -26.22 14.96
N SER A 171 -22.78 -25.76 16.02
CA SER A 171 -23.40 -25.23 17.24
C SER A 171 -23.60 -23.71 17.19
N ASN A 172 -24.29 -23.23 16.15
CA ASN A 172 -25.18 -22.05 16.03
C ASN A 172 -25.09 -21.53 14.59
N PRO A 173 -25.90 -22.06 13.65
CA PRO A 173 -25.89 -21.63 12.25
C PRO A 173 -26.44 -20.21 12.00
N LYS A 174 -26.55 -19.38 13.05
CA LYS A 174 -26.95 -17.96 12.96
C LYS A 174 -25.79 -16.97 13.11
N GLU A 175 -24.62 -17.41 13.59
CA GLU A 175 -23.50 -16.48 13.87
C GLU A 175 -22.50 -16.32 12.71
N PHE A 176 -22.44 -17.27 11.76
CA PHE A 176 -21.53 -17.22 10.62
C PHE A 176 -22.29 -17.43 9.32
N ILE A 177 -22.93 -16.37 8.82
CA ILE A 177 -23.50 -16.37 7.47
C ILE A 177 -22.40 -15.83 6.55
N ILE A 178 -21.59 -16.71 5.96
CA ILE A 178 -21.10 -16.41 4.61
C ILE A 178 -22.39 -16.17 3.82
N PRO A 179 -22.63 -14.98 3.23
CA PRO A 179 -23.83 -14.76 2.44
C PRO A 179 -23.95 -15.93 1.50
N GLU A 180 -25.04 -16.70 1.61
CA GLU A 180 -25.37 -17.68 0.59
C GLU A 180 -25.62 -16.86 -0.66
N PHE A 181 -24.56 -16.65 -1.45
CA PHE A 181 -24.70 -16.12 -2.78
C PHE A 181 -25.46 -17.19 -3.54
N ASP A 182 -26.74 -16.90 -3.82
CA ASP A 182 -27.61 -17.71 -4.68
C ASP A 182 -26.79 -18.23 -5.88
N SER A 183 -27.18 -19.36 -6.45
CA SER A 183 -26.69 -19.92 -7.71
C SER A 183 -26.47 -18.88 -8.83
N ARG A 184 -27.09 -17.71 -8.75
CA ARG A 184 -26.90 -16.49 -9.56
C ARG A 184 -25.55 -15.78 -9.31
N GLN A 185 -25.21 -14.82 -10.17
CA GLN A 185 -24.00 -14.01 -10.02
C GLN A 185 -24.11 -13.15 -8.75
N PRO A 186 -23.05 -13.05 -7.92
CA PRO A 186 -23.07 -12.20 -6.73
C PRO A 186 -23.27 -10.74 -7.12
N VAL A 187 -24.11 -10.02 -6.36
CA VAL A 187 -24.37 -8.58 -6.51
C VAL A 187 -23.92 -7.90 -5.23
N LEU A 188 -23.11 -6.85 -5.36
CA LEU A 188 -22.60 -6.06 -4.23
C LEU A 188 -23.71 -5.18 -3.64
N GLY A 189 -24.15 -5.53 -2.45
CA GLY A 189 -25.08 -4.79 -1.58
C GLY A 189 -24.48 -3.48 -1.07
N VAL A 190 -25.30 -2.58 -0.52
CA VAL A 190 -24.83 -1.24 -0.05
C VAL A 190 -23.80 -1.37 1.08
N ASP A 191 -23.90 -2.44 1.86
CA ASP A 191 -23.03 -2.73 3.00
C ASP A 191 -21.83 -3.63 2.64
N ASP A 192 -21.70 -4.03 1.37
CA ASP A 192 -20.59 -4.86 0.87
C ASP A 192 -19.32 -4.02 0.64
N LEU A 193 -18.82 -3.45 1.73
CA LEU A 193 -17.53 -2.77 1.75
C LEU A 193 -16.40 -3.78 1.93
N PRO A 194 -15.45 -3.88 0.98
CA PRO A 194 -14.22 -4.63 1.21
C PRO A 194 -13.48 -4.01 2.40
N GLY A 195 -13.02 -4.83 3.33
CA GLY A 195 -12.28 -4.35 4.50
C GLY A 195 -13.05 -4.24 5.80
N LEU A 196 -14.38 -4.12 5.78
CA LEU A 196 -15.13 -3.71 6.98
C LEU A 196 -16.18 -4.73 7.41
N HIS A 197 -16.97 -5.28 6.46
CA HIS A 197 -18.25 -5.99 6.72
C HIS A 197 -19.06 -5.20 7.77
N SER A 198 -20.08 -5.86 8.30
CA SER A 198 -20.40 -5.78 9.72
C SER A 198 -19.65 -6.78 10.64
N CYS A 199 -18.77 -7.69 10.16
CA CYS A 199 -18.01 -8.77 10.84
C CYS A 199 -16.77 -9.32 10.03
N CYS A 200 -16.11 -8.45 9.26
CA CYS A 200 -14.96 -8.49 8.30
C CYS A 200 -14.82 -9.43 7.05
N TYR A 201 -15.05 -8.93 5.81
CA TYR A 201 -14.47 -9.40 4.53
C TYR A 201 -13.31 -8.49 4.14
N THR A 202 -12.14 -8.69 4.73
CA THR A 202 -11.07 -7.69 4.71
C THR A 202 -10.34 -7.61 3.37
N GLY A 203 -10.33 -6.43 2.75
CA GLY A 203 -9.21 -6.03 1.91
C GLY A 203 -7.95 -5.93 2.78
N ALA A 204 -6.77 -6.15 2.21
CA ALA A 204 -5.51 -6.20 2.96
C ALA A 204 -4.97 -4.83 3.43
N THR A 205 -5.81 -3.81 3.61
CA THR A 205 -5.39 -2.45 3.95
C THR A 205 -6.26 -1.87 5.05
N ILE A 206 -5.65 -1.28 6.08
CA ILE A 206 -6.38 -0.70 7.22
C ILE A 206 -7.11 0.60 6.86
N SER A 207 -6.58 1.41 5.95
CA SER A 207 -7.24 2.61 5.45
C SER A 207 -6.72 2.95 4.05
N SER A 208 -7.61 3.18 3.10
CA SER A 208 -7.24 3.63 1.76
C SER A 208 -6.93 5.14 1.80
N CYS A 209 -5.77 5.56 1.29
CA CYS A 209 -5.34 6.97 1.21
C CYS A 209 -5.54 7.81 2.49
N SER A 210 -4.99 7.35 3.61
CA SER A 210 -5.03 8.07 4.90
C SER A 210 -4.47 9.50 4.83
N TRP A 211 -3.60 9.80 3.87
CA TRP A 211 -2.98 11.11 3.68
C TRP A 211 -3.85 12.15 2.96
N ILE A 212 -5.01 11.78 2.43
CA ILE A 212 -5.93 12.73 1.80
C ILE A 212 -6.81 13.32 2.90
N LYS A 213 -6.81 14.64 3.06
CA LYS A 213 -7.64 15.34 4.05
C LYS A 213 -8.99 15.72 3.43
N ASP A 214 -10.06 15.71 4.24
CA ASP A 214 -11.41 16.20 3.91
C ASP A 214 -11.90 16.00 2.46
N ALA A 215 -12.42 14.81 2.16
CA ALA A 215 -13.10 14.53 0.90
C ALA A 215 -14.62 14.63 1.06
N SER A 216 -15.17 15.85 0.93
CA SER A 216 -16.62 16.10 0.93
C SER A 216 -17.19 16.41 -0.46
N GLU A 217 -16.32 16.58 -1.46
CA GLU A 217 -16.71 17.02 -2.81
C GLU A 217 -17.33 15.88 -3.62
N LEU A 218 -18.61 15.99 -3.96
CA LEU A 218 -19.27 15.04 -4.85
C LEU A 218 -18.90 15.30 -6.33
N PRO A 219 -18.99 14.28 -7.20
CA PRO A 219 -18.85 14.47 -8.65
C PRO A 219 -19.92 15.41 -9.17
N PHE A 220 -19.67 16.09 -10.30
CA PHE A 220 -20.71 16.90 -10.94
C PHE A 220 -21.80 16.04 -11.57
N TYR A 221 -21.43 14.89 -12.10
CA TYR A 221 -22.32 14.01 -12.83
C TYR A 221 -22.22 12.57 -12.36
N LEU A 222 -23.35 11.88 -12.42
CA LEU A 222 -23.45 10.44 -12.22
C LEU A 222 -24.31 9.83 -13.32
N TRP A 223 -24.07 8.57 -13.64
CA TRP A 223 -24.97 7.76 -14.45
C TRP A 223 -26.08 7.19 -13.56
N ASP A 224 -27.33 7.55 -13.83
CA ASP A 224 -28.51 6.95 -13.21
C ASP A 224 -28.81 5.62 -13.91
N VAL A 225 -28.66 4.51 -13.17
CA VAL A 225 -28.84 3.14 -13.70
C VAL A 225 -30.26 2.93 -14.18
N LYS A 226 -31.25 3.46 -13.46
CA LYS A 226 -32.68 3.26 -13.77
C LYS A 226 -33.14 4.14 -14.91
N ALA A 227 -32.66 5.38 -14.96
CA ALA A 227 -32.99 6.31 -16.03
C ALA A 227 -32.12 6.13 -17.28
N GLU A 228 -31.09 5.28 -17.21
CA GLU A 228 -30.14 4.98 -18.27
C GLU A 228 -29.52 6.25 -18.89
N ARG A 229 -29.13 7.20 -18.05
CA ARG A 229 -28.59 8.49 -18.49
C ARG A 229 -27.72 9.17 -17.45
N THR A 230 -26.86 10.08 -17.90
CA THR A 230 -26.13 11.00 -17.03
C THR A 230 -27.09 12.02 -16.39
N VAL A 231 -26.92 12.27 -15.10
CA VAL A 231 -27.67 13.26 -14.30
C VAL A 231 -26.69 14.16 -13.54
N GLU A 232 -27.10 15.41 -13.27
CA GLU A 232 -26.33 16.33 -12.43
C GLU A 232 -26.57 16.04 -10.94
N VAL A 233 -25.51 15.89 -10.17
CA VAL A 233 -25.61 15.55 -8.74
C VAL A 233 -26.35 16.62 -7.93
N ASP A 234 -26.19 17.89 -8.28
CA ASP A 234 -26.87 19.01 -7.61
C ASP A 234 -28.40 18.99 -7.80
N THR A 235 -28.92 18.19 -8.74
CA THR A 235 -30.36 18.02 -8.95
C THR A 235 -30.98 16.91 -8.09
N LEU A 236 -30.15 16.15 -7.36
CA LEU A 236 -30.59 15.04 -6.52
C LEU A 236 -31.07 15.53 -5.15
N THR A 237 -32.15 14.94 -4.64
CA THR A 237 -32.78 15.35 -3.37
C THR A 237 -32.01 14.91 -2.13
N SER A 238 -31.11 13.95 -2.27
CA SER A 238 -30.30 13.38 -1.19
C SER A 238 -28.90 13.07 -1.69
N ARG A 239 -27.94 12.98 -0.77
CA ARG A 239 -26.58 12.54 -1.09
C ARG A 239 -26.61 11.17 -1.79
N PRO A 240 -26.08 11.04 -3.02
CA PRO A 240 -26.14 9.79 -3.76
C PRO A 240 -25.17 8.76 -3.20
N SER A 241 -25.61 7.49 -3.12
CA SER A 241 -24.71 6.34 -3.07
C SER A 241 -24.40 5.90 -4.50
N TYR A 242 -23.12 5.67 -4.80
CA TYR A 242 -22.67 5.34 -6.14
C TYR A 242 -21.48 4.38 -6.16
N THR A 243 -21.31 3.69 -7.28
CA THR A 243 -20.12 2.87 -7.58
C THR A 243 -19.22 3.62 -8.56
N ALA A 244 -17.92 3.74 -8.27
CA ALA A 244 -16.96 4.26 -9.25
C ALA A 244 -16.29 3.11 -10.02
N ILE A 245 -16.15 3.28 -11.34
CA ILE A 245 -15.53 2.30 -12.22
C ILE A 245 -14.15 2.79 -12.62
N SER A 246 -13.13 1.97 -12.34
CA SER A 246 -11.79 2.10 -12.89
C SER A 246 -11.69 1.30 -14.19
N HIS A 247 -11.24 1.95 -15.25
CA HIS A 247 -11.09 1.36 -16.59
C HIS A 247 -9.97 2.08 -17.35
N THR A 248 -9.53 1.54 -18.49
CA THR A 248 -8.66 2.29 -19.41
C THR A 248 -9.23 2.24 -20.82
N TRP A 249 -9.55 3.41 -21.38
CA TRP A 249 -10.10 3.53 -22.72
C TRP A 249 -9.30 4.46 -23.64
N GLY A 250 -8.56 5.43 -23.07
CA GLY A 250 -7.87 6.49 -23.81
C GLY A 250 -6.94 5.99 -24.93
N ARG A 251 -6.22 4.89 -24.70
CA ARG A 251 -5.26 4.30 -25.65
C ARG A 251 -5.91 3.67 -26.88
N TRP A 252 -7.20 3.38 -26.78
CA TRP A 252 -7.99 2.69 -27.78
C TRP A 252 -8.96 3.63 -28.50
N ARG A 253 -8.81 4.95 -28.30
CA ARG A 253 -9.59 5.99 -28.98
C ARG A 253 -9.43 5.84 -30.50
N THR A 254 -10.55 5.87 -31.21
CA THR A 254 -10.55 5.79 -32.69
C THR A 254 -10.36 7.16 -33.36
N GLY A 255 -10.26 8.24 -32.57
CA GLY A 255 -10.17 9.63 -33.05
C GLY A 255 -11.50 10.28 -33.38
N THR A 256 -12.61 9.55 -33.27
CA THR A 256 -13.98 10.03 -33.51
C THR A 256 -14.75 10.14 -32.20
N SER A 257 -15.72 11.06 -32.13
CA SER A 257 -16.62 11.22 -30.99
C SER A 257 -18.06 11.32 -31.47
N ILE A 258 -19.01 10.80 -30.70
CA ILE A 258 -20.43 10.77 -31.07
C ILE A 258 -21.29 11.44 -30.00
N LYS A 259 -22.39 12.06 -30.42
CA LYS A 259 -23.40 12.60 -29.51
C LYS A 259 -24.33 11.46 -29.09
N LEU A 260 -24.35 11.16 -27.79
CA LEU A 260 -25.25 10.15 -27.23
C LEU A 260 -26.46 10.85 -26.59
N PRO A 261 -27.70 10.36 -26.80
CA PRO A 261 -28.90 11.00 -26.29
C PRO A 261 -29.03 10.93 -24.76
N PHE A 262 -28.30 10.01 -24.13
CA PHE A 262 -28.30 9.72 -22.71
C PHE A 262 -27.11 10.35 -21.95
N VAL A 263 -26.21 11.01 -22.66
CA VAL A 263 -25.13 11.81 -22.05
C VAL A 263 -25.51 13.27 -22.18
N SER A 264 -25.13 14.07 -21.19
CA SER A 264 -25.29 15.53 -21.15
C SER A 264 -24.61 16.23 -22.36
N ASP A 265 -24.39 17.53 -22.30
CA ASP A 265 -24.11 18.36 -23.50
C ASP A 265 -22.78 18.16 -24.25
N TRP A 266 -22.01 17.10 -24.00
CA TRP A 266 -20.77 16.78 -24.72
C TRP A 266 -20.88 15.53 -25.61
N ASN A 267 -19.90 15.39 -26.51
CA ASN A 267 -19.71 14.19 -27.32
C ASN A 267 -18.85 13.18 -26.56
N VAL A 268 -19.16 11.90 -26.68
CA VAL A 268 -18.40 10.80 -26.08
C VAL A 268 -17.40 10.25 -27.11
N PRO A 269 -16.10 10.17 -26.77
CA PRO A 269 -15.10 9.55 -27.64
C PRO A 269 -15.41 8.08 -27.91
N GLN A 270 -15.25 7.64 -29.16
CA GLN A 270 -15.35 6.25 -29.54
C GLN A 270 -14.06 5.49 -29.23
N THR A 271 -14.20 4.20 -28.96
CA THR A 271 -13.10 3.31 -28.60
C THR A 271 -13.19 1.99 -29.37
N SER A 272 -12.05 1.35 -29.60
CA SER A 272 -11.95 0.07 -30.34
C SER A 272 -12.20 -1.16 -29.48
N ILE A 273 -12.29 -1.02 -28.16
CA ILE A 273 -12.43 -2.15 -27.22
C ILE A 273 -13.86 -2.41 -26.73
N PHE A 274 -14.81 -1.52 -27.03
CA PHE A 274 -16.26 -1.75 -26.86
C PHE A 274 -17.07 -0.67 -27.61
N ASP A 275 -18.34 -0.95 -27.89
CA ASP A 275 -19.26 0.00 -28.51
C ASP A 275 -19.88 0.93 -27.48
N VAL A 276 -19.52 2.22 -27.53
CA VAL A 276 -20.04 3.25 -26.62
C VAL A 276 -21.55 3.49 -26.74
N THR A 277 -22.18 3.08 -27.85
CA THR A 277 -23.65 3.18 -28.00
C THR A 277 -24.40 2.16 -27.13
N GLN A 278 -23.71 1.08 -26.71
CA GLN A 278 -24.23 0.03 -25.84
C GLN A 278 -24.05 0.35 -24.34
N LEU A 279 -23.53 1.53 -23.98
CA LEU A 279 -23.30 1.90 -22.59
C LEU A 279 -24.53 1.74 -21.67
N PRO A 280 -25.77 2.06 -22.08
CA PRO A 280 -26.95 1.76 -21.27
C PRO A 280 -27.04 0.29 -20.85
N THR A 281 -26.89 -0.62 -21.81
CA THR A 281 -26.94 -2.07 -21.56
C THR A 281 -25.73 -2.55 -20.76
N ILE A 282 -24.54 -2.04 -21.06
CA ILE A 282 -23.31 -2.38 -20.34
C ILE A 282 -23.43 -1.97 -18.87
N LEU A 283 -23.82 -0.72 -18.59
CA LEU A 283 -23.88 -0.18 -17.23
C LEU A 283 -25.09 -0.70 -16.43
N ALA A 284 -26.18 -1.10 -17.10
CA ALA A 284 -27.31 -1.76 -16.44
C ALA A 284 -26.98 -3.17 -15.91
N SER A 285 -25.91 -3.79 -16.40
CA SER A 285 -25.52 -5.17 -16.07
C SER A 285 -24.50 -5.26 -14.93
N ILE A 286 -24.11 -4.14 -14.32
CA ILE A 286 -23.10 -4.12 -13.25
C ILE A 286 -23.66 -4.81 -11.99
N PRO A 287 -22.87 -5.68 -11.34
CA PRO A 287 -23.29 -6.41 -10.14
C PRO A 287 -23.25 -5.53 -8.88
N VAL A 288 -23.98 -4.42 -8.87
CA VAL A 288 -24.09 -3.50 -7.73
C VAL A 288 -25.53 -3.10 -7.47
N VAL A 289 -25.87 -2.85 -6.21
CA VAL A 289 -27.20 -2.31 -5.84
C VAL A 289 -27.26 -0.79 -5.83
N THR A 290 -26.12 -0.12 -6.03
CA THR A 290 -26.07 1.35 -6.00
C THR A 290 -26.87 1.93 -7.18
N PRO A 291 -27.71 2.95 -6.95
CA PRO A 291 -28.56 3.51 -7.99
C PRO A 291 -27.79 4.33 -9.03
N TYR A 292 -26.56 4.75 -8.68
CA TYR A 292 -25.73 5.61 -9.49
C TYR A 292 -24.34 5.02 -9.74
N ILE A 293 -23.77 5.35 -10.88
CA ILE A 293 -22.41 4.97 -11.27
C ILE A 293 -21.62 6.23 -11.60
N TRP A 294 -20.36 6.29 -11.17
CA TRP A 294 -19.39 7.21 -11.72
C TRP A 294 -18.49 6.46 -12.71
N PHE A 295 -18.56 6.86 -13.98
CA PHE A 295 -17.74 6.31 -15.06
C PHE A 295 -17.16 7.47 -15.87
N ASP A 296 -15.85 7.62 -15.83
CA ASP A 296 -15.12 8.79 -16.32
C ASP A 296 -15.50 9.22 -17.75
N LEU A 297 -15.71 8.26 -18.65
CA LEU A 297 -16.07 8.47 -20.05
C LEU A 297 -17.38 9.26 -20.23
N VAL A 298 -18.34 9.11 -19.32
CA VAL A 298 -19.69 9.72 -19.39
C VAL A 298 -20.03 10.62 -18.21
N CYS A 299 -19.16 10.70 -17.19
CA CYS A 299 -19.33 11.58 -16.02
C CYS A 299 -18.35 12.76 -16.04
N ILE A 300 -17.27 12.70 -16.83
CA ILE A 300 -16.40 13.85 -17.08
C ILE A 300 -16.74 14.43 -18.46
N PRO A 301 -16.99 15.74 -18.58
CA PRO A 301 -17.11 16.39 -19.88
C PRO A 301 -15.86 16.16 -20.75
N GLN A 302 -16.01 15.51 -21.90
CA GLN A 302 -14.89 15.12 -22.78
C GLN A 302 -14.46 16.25 -23.74
N ASN A 303 -14.79 17.49 -23.40
CA ASN A 303 -14.60 18.68 -24.24
C ASN A 303 -13.48 19.61 -23.75
N HIS A 304 -12.66 19.17 -22.79
CA HIS A 304 -11.59 19.97 -22.17
C HIS A 304 -12.08 21.32 -21.62
N SER A 305 -13.31 21.36 -21.12
CA SER A 305 -13.86 22.53 -20.44
C SER A 305 -13.28 22.69 -19.04
N GLU A 306 -13.37 23.89 -18.48
CA GLU A 306 -13.03 24.15 -17.07
C GLU A 306 -13.76 23.18 -16.11
N ARG A 307 -15.02 22.84 -16.42
CA ARG A 307 -15.78 21.86 -15.63
C ARG A 307 -15.16 20.46 -15.69
N ALA A 308 -14.59 20.06 -16.83
CA ALA A 308 -13.84 18.81 -16.95
C ALA A 308 -12.59 18.83 -16.09
N ASP A 309 -11.85 19.95 -16.11
CA ASP A 309 -10.62 20.12 -15.34
C ASP A 309 -10.88 20.07 -13.82
N ILE A 310 -11.96 20.71 -13.36
CA ILE A 310 -12.40 20.65 -11.97
C ILE A 310 -12.79 19.22 -11.59
N GLU A 311 -13.53 18.51 -12.45
CA GLU A 311 -13.92 17.12 -12.19
C GLU A 311 -12.69 16.19 -12.11
N ILE A 312 -11.69 16.37 -12.98
CA ILE A 312 -10.42 15.64 -12.93
C ILE A 312 -9.70 15.91 -11.60
N ALA A 313 -9.66 17.18 -11.15
CA ALA A 313 -9.05 17.54 -9.87
C ALA A 313 -9.76 16.91 -8.65
N LYS A 314 -11.04 16.56 -8.79
CA LYS A 314 -11.87 15.92 -7.74
C LYS A 314 -11.76 14.40 -7.69
N GLN A 315 -11.04 13.73 -8.61
CA GLN A 315 -11.03 12.25 -8.67
C GLN A 315 -10.70 11.57 -7.33
N ALA A 316 -9.77 12.10 -6.53
CA ALA A 316 -9.51 11.58 -5.19
C ALA A 316 -10.75 11.59 -4.29
N SER A 317 -11.46 12.72 -4.26
CA SER A 317 -12.70 12.88 -3.49
C SER A 317 -13.80 11.94 -4.00
N ILE A 318 -13.89 11.75 -5.32
CA ILE A 318 -14.88 10.90 -5.97
C ILE A 318 -14.65 9.42 -5.64
N PHE A 319 -13.44 8.90 -5.81
CA PHE A 319 -13.14 7.49 -5.49
C PHE A 319 -13.27 7.19 -3.99
N ARG A 320 -12.91 8.15 -3.14
CA ARG A 320 -13.02 8.01 -1.68
C ARG A 320 -14.47 7.95 -1.20
N GLN A 321 -15.38 8.70 -1.82
CA GLN A 321 -16.80 8.73 -1.42
C GLN A 321 -17.65 7.65 -2.10
N ALA A 322 -17.11 6.96 -3.10
CA ALA A 322 -17.81 5.87 -3.76
C ALA A 322 -18.10 4.74 -2.76
N THR A 323 -19.34 4.25 -2.74
CA THR A 323 -19.74 3.09 -1.93
C THR A 323 -18.93 1.87 -2.35
N HIS A 324 -18.83 1.61 -3.65
CA HIS A 324 -17.98 0.57 -4.20
C HIS A 324 -17.01 1.14 -5.23
N THR A 325 -15.91 0.43 -5.44
CA THR A 325 -15.05 0.65 -6.59
C THR A 325 -14.77 -0.67 -7.30
N ILE A 326 -14.83 -0.64 -8.61
CA ILE A 326 -14.69 -1.83 -9.46
C ILE A 326 -13.67 -1.53 -10.55
N ILE A 327 -12.74 -2.46 -10.74
CA ILE A 327 -11.93 -2.53 -11.94
C ILE A 327 -12.72 -3.32 -12.97
N TRP A 328 -13.03 -2.68 -14.10
CA TRP A 328 -13.63 -3.37 -15.24
C TRP A 328 -12.54 -3.80 -16.22
N PHE A 329 -12.21 -5.08 -16.24
CA PHE A 329 -11.29 -5.65 -17.22
C PHE A 329 -12.06 -6.08 -18.47
N ASN A 330 -12.37 -5.11 -19.34
CA ASN A 330 -13.16 -5.36 -20.54
C ASN A 330 -12.47 -6.22 -21.62
N GLN A 331 -11.25 -6.67 -21.36
CA GLN A 331 -10.48 -7.57 -22.23
C GLN A 331 -10.32 -8.98 -21.65
N ILE A 332 -10.80 -9.22 -20.42
CA ILE A 332 -10.73 -10.52 -19.76
C ILE A 332 -12.10 -11.20 -19.85
N ASP A 333 -12.15 -12.38 -20.47
CA ASP A 333 -13.41 -13.11 -20.67
C ASP A 333 -13.82 -13.94 -19.44
N ASN A 334 -12.85 -14.53 -18.74
CA ASN A 334 -13.13 -15.38 -17.58
C ASN A 334 -11.97 -15.36 -16.57
N TRP A 335 -12.25 -15.87 -15.38
CA TRP A 335 -11.34 -15.85 -14.24
C TRP A 335 -10.60 -17.15 -13.99
N THR A 336 -10.65 -18.14 -14.89
CA THR A 336 -10.22 -19.51 -14.57
C THR A 336 -8.75 -19.59 -14.14
N GLY A 337 -7.82 -18.98 -14.87
CA GLY A 337 -6.40 -19.02 -14.49
C GLY A 337 -6.07 -18.21 -13.23
N LEU A 338 -6.71 -17.05 -13.04
CA LEU A 338 -6.56 -16.26 -11.80
C LEU A 338 -7.11 -17.02 -10.59
N ARG A 339 -8.28 -17.66 -10.72
CA ARG A 339 -8.92 -18.47 -9.68
C ARG A 339 -8.00 -19.61 -9.25
N HIS A 340 -7.45 -20.37 -10.19
CA HIS A 340 -6.51 -21.45 -9.87
C HIS A 340 -5.22 -20.95 -9.19
N ALA A 341 -4.71 -19.78 -9.58
CA ALA A 341 -3.56 -19.18 -8.91
C ALA A 341 -3.87 -18.83 -7.45
N VAL A 342 -5.03 -18.21 -7.19
CA VAL A 342 -5.47 -17.85 -5.85
C VAL A 342 -5.75 -19.09 -4.99
N GLU A 343 -6.45 -20.10 -5.52
CA GLU A 343 -6.70 -21.37 -4.81
C GLU A 343 -5.39 -22.08 -4.42
N TRP A 344 -4.40 -22.11 -5.33
CA TRP A 344 -3.08 -22.66 -5.02
C TRP A 344 -2.37 -21.86 -3.91
N MET A 345 -2.41 -20.52 -3.98
CA MET A 345 -1.84 -19.66 -2.95
C MET A 345 -2.53 -19.86 -1.60
N CYS A 346 -3.85 -20.00 -1.56
CA CYS A 346 -4.61 -20.31 -0.36
C CYS A 346 -4.18 -21.63 0.28
N GLN A 347 -4.05 -22.70 -0.51
CA GLN A 347 -3.56 -23.99 -0.01
C GLN A 347 -2.14 -23.90 0.54
N LYS A 348 -1.27 -23.09 -0.10
CA LYS A 348 0.08 -22.80 0.38
C LYS A 348 0.07 -22.03 1.69
N TYR A 349 -0.75 -21.00 1.79
CA TYR A 349 -0.87 -20.15 2.98
C TYR A 349 -1.32 -20.95 4.22
N LEU A 350 -2.28 -21.86 4.07
CA LEU A 350 -2.76 -22.70 5.18
C LEU A 350 -1.79 -23.84 5.56
N VAL A 351 -0.64 -23.97 4.90
CA VAL A 351 0.31 -25.08 5.10
C VAL A 351 -0.35 -26.46 4.89
N ARG A 352 -1.48 -26.51 4.19
CA ARG A 352 -2.24 -27.74 3.87
C ARG A 352 -1.82 -28.37 2.55
N PHE A 353 -0.66 -27.97 2.01
CA PHE A 353 -0.17 -28.49 0.74
C PHE A 353 0.30 -29.94 0.90
N ASP A 354 -0.61 -30.88 0.67
CA ASP A 354 -0.25 -32.27 0.50
C ASP A 354 0.61 -32.41 -0.77
N ARG A 355 1.79 -33.03 -0.64
CA ARG A 355 2.74 -33.21 -1.75
C ARG A 355 2.24 -34.22 -2.79
N THR A 356 1.06 -34.80 -2.60
CA THR A 356 0.40 -35.76 -3.49
C THR A 356 -0.21 -35.06 -4.72
N ARG A 357 0.69 -34.57 -5.57
CA ARG A 357 0.52 -33.98 -6.92
C ARG A 357 -0.84 -34.22 -7.61
N SER A 358 -1.70 -33.21 -7.57
CA SER A 358 -2.53 -32.84 -8.73
C SER A 358 -1.64 -32.18 -9.79
N SER A 359 -1.90 -32.38 -11.08
CA SER A 359 -1.20 -31.64 -12.14
C SER A 359 -1.41 -30.14 -11.96
N ILE A 360 -0.33 -29.36 -11.84
CA ILE A 360 -0.41 -27.91 -11.72
C ILE A 360 -0.93 -27.35 -13.05
N PRO A 361 -2.10 -26.68 -13.08
CA PRO A 361 -2.65 -26.14 -14.31
C PRO A 361 -1.73 -25.07 -14.91
N ASN A 362 -1.42 -25.18 -16.20
CA ASN A 362 -0.71 -24.15 -16.95
C ASN A 362 -1.71 -23.16 -17.56
N LEU A 363 -2.37 -22.37 -16.71
CA LEU A 363 -3.42 -21.44 -17.12
C LEU A 363 -2.97 -19.98 -16.87
N PRO A 364 -3.11 -19.08 -17.85
CA PRO A 364 -2.79 -17.66 -17.69
C PRO A 364 -3.85 -16.93 -16.86
N THR A 365 -3.43 -15.88 -16.15
CA THR A 365 -4.33 -14.92 -15.49
C THR A 365 -5.09 -14.02 -16.46
N HIS A 366 -4.58 -13.88 -17.70
CA HIS A 366 -5.02 -12.88 -18.69
C HIS A 366 -4.73 -11.42 -18.31
N PHE A 367 -3.86 -11.17 -17.32
CA PHE A 367 -3.35 -9.82 -17.03
C PHE A 367 -2.20 -9.39 -17.94
N PHE A 368 -1.73 -10.28 -18.81
CA PHE A 368 -0.77 -10.00 -19.87
C PHE A 368 -1.40 -10.27 -21.23
N ASP A 369 -0.91 -9.59 -22.25
CA ASP A 369 -1.19 -9.92 -23.64
C ASP A 369 -0.74 -11.35 -23.96
N GLU A 370 -1.22 -11.92 -25.07
CA GLU A 370 -0.93 -13.31 -25.39
C GLU A 370 0.56 -13.53 -25.65
N TYR A 371 1.17 -14.47 -24.93
CA TYR A 371 2.60 -14.79 -25.02
C TYR A 371 2.87 -16.29 -24.81
N ASP A 372 4.02 -16.75 -25.29
CA ASP A 372 4.48 -18.15 -25.17
C ASP A 372 5.16 -18.41 -23.81
N PHE A 373 4.52 -19.20 -22.95
CA PHE A 373 5.04 -19.53 -21.61
C PHE A 373 6.03 -20.70 -21.67
N ARG A 374 7.33 -20.37 -21.69
CA ARG A 374 8.45 -21.32 -21.92
C ARG A 374 9.65 -21.07 -21.00
N GLU A 375 10.50 -22.08 -20.81
CA GLU A 375 11.64 -22.07 -19.87
C GLU A 375 12.67 -20.94 -20.07
N ASN A 376 12.82 -20.46 -21.30
CA ASN A 376 13.79 -19.42 -21.67
C ASN A 376 13.13 -18.05 -21.88
N MET A 377 11.91 -17.87 -21.37
CA MET A 377 11.24 -16.57 -21.49
C MET A 377 11.93 -15.52 -20.64
N THR A 378 11.90 -14.28 -21.12
CA THR A 378 12.34 -13.10 -20.38
C THR A 378 11.13 -12.26 -19.98
N ASP A 379 11.37 -11.28 -19.12
CA ASP A 379 10.36 -10.29 -18.77
C ASP A 379 9.99 -9.44 -20.02
N GLU A 380 10.88 -9.26 -21.00
CA GLU A 380 10.58 -8.57 -22.26
C GLU A 380 9.53 -9.31 -23.12
N ASP A 381 9.36 -10.63 -22.95
CA ASP A 381 8.35 -11.42 -23.66
C ASP A 381 6.91 -11.16 -23.14
N MET A 382 6.75 -10.44 -22.03
CA MET A 382 5.48 -10.22 -21.36
C MET A 382 5.09 -8.74 -21.39
N GLU A 383 3.92 -8.45 -21.96
CA GLU A 383 3.30 -7.12 -21.94
C GLU A 383 2.08 -7.12 -21.03
N ALA A 384 2.10 -6.30 -19.98
CA ALA A 384 0.98 -6.21 -19.04
C ALA A 384 -0.19 -5.45 -19.68
N SER A 385 -1.42 -5.88 -19.37
CA SER A 385 -2.64 -5.24 -19.85
C SER A 385 -2.62 -3.72 -19.62
N GLY A 386 -3.24 -2.98 -20.53
CA GLY A 386 -3.23 -1.52 -20.53
C GLY A 386 -3.75 -0.88 -19.24
N TRP A 387 -4.60 -1.58 -18.47
CA TRP A 387 -5.02 -1.12 -17.13
C TRP A 387 -3.83 -1.03 -16.16
N PHE A 388 -2.95 -2.03 -16.13
CA PHE A 388 -1.81 -2.04 -15.21
C PHE A 388 -0.71 -1.04 -15.59
N THR A 389 -0.62 -0.68 -16.87
CA THR A 389 0.40 0.25 -17.36
C THR A 389 -0.09 1.70 -17.47
N SER A 390 -1.35 1.99 -17.11
CA SER A 390 -1.97 3.32 -17.20
C SER A 390 -1.66 4.20 -16.01
N LEU A 391 -1.26 5.44 -16.30
CA LEU A 391 -1.04 6.45 -15.27
C LEU A 391 -2.35 6.82 -14.57
N TRP A 392 -3.45 6.90 -15.32
CA TRP A 392 -4.77 7.22 -14.77
C TRP A 392 -5.22 6.17 -13.75
N THR A 393 -5.07 4.88 -14.08
CA THR A 393 -5.44 3.78 -13.17
C THR A 393 -4.51 3.65 -11.98
N LEU A 394 -3.27 4.16 -12.06
CA LEU A 394 -2.36 4.21 -10.90
C LEU A 394 -3.00 5.04 -9.80
N GLN A 395 -3.45 6.26 -10.11
CA GLN A 395 -4.12 7.11 -9.13
C GLN A 395 -5.34 6.39 -8.53
N GLU A 396 -6.16 5.79 -9.39
CA GLU A 396 -7.39 5.11 -8.96
C GLU A 396 -7.11 3.94 -8.00
N ILE A 397 -6.14 3.06 -8.32
CA ILE A 397 -5.81 1.93 -7.44
C ILE A 397 -5.10 2.36 -6.16
N CYS A 398 -4.33 3.45 -6.18
CA CYS A 398 -3.78 4.04 -4.95
C CYS A 398 -4.90 4.55 -4.03
N LEU A 399 -5.93 5.18 -4.62
CA LEU A 399 -7.08 5.72 -3.90
C LEU A 399 -7.97 4.64 -3.29
N ARG A 400 -8.14 3.52 -4.01
CA ARG A 400 -8.98 2.40 -3.60
C ARG A 400 -8.28 1.08 -3.91
N PRO A 401 -7.27 0.67 -3.11
CA PRO A 401 -6.59 -0.61 -3.29
C PRO A 401 -7.54 -1.80 -3.11
N ASP A 402 -8.68 -1.56 -2.46
CA ASP A 402 -9.76 -2.48 -2.16
C ASP A 402 -10.75 -2.69 -3.33
N MET A 403 -10.45 -2.27 -4.57
CA MET A 403 -11.38 -2.46 -5.69
C MET A 403 -11.69 -3.93 -5.96
N TRP A 404 -12.93 -4.20 -6.35
CA TRP A 404 -13.36 -5.49 -6.87
C TRP A 404 -12.99 -5.65 -8.35
N LEU A 405 -12.79 -6.89 -8.81
CA LEU A 405 -12.45 -7.17 -10.20
C LEU A 405 -13.68 -7.71 -10.95
N CYS A 406 -13.99 -7.11 -12.10
CA CYS A 406 -15.05 -7.56 -13.01
C CYS A 406 -14.48 -7.86 -14.40
N SER A 407 -14.93 -8.98 -14.99
CA SER A 407 -14.57 -9.36 -16.36
C SER A 407 -15.28 -8.46 -17.38
N ARG A 408 -15.06 -8.74 -18.68
CA ARG A 408 -15.77 -8.08 -19.79
C ARG A 408 -17.29 -8.08 -19.60
N ASP A 409 -17.84 -9.21 -19.19
CA ASP A 409 -19.28 -9.41 -19.00
C ASP A 409 -19.71 -9.17 -17.54
N TRP A 410 -18.97 -8.32 -16.83
CA TRP A 410 -19.21 -7.95 -15.43
C TRP A 410 -19.17 -9.11 -14.42
N GLN A 411 -18.62 -10.26 -14.79
CA GLN A 411 -18.48 -11.37 -13.84
C GLN A 411 -17.49 -10.98 -12.75
N LEU A 412 -17.96 -10.97 -11.50
CA LEU A 412 -17.16 -10.66 -10.34
C LEU A 412 -16.12 -11.76 -10.10
N PHE A 413 -14.87 -11.38 -9.83
CA PHE A 413 -13.86 -12.34 -9.39
C PHE A 413 -14.19 -12.83 -7.98
N THR A 414 -14.31 -14.14 -7.85
CA THR A 414 -14.65 -14.81 -6.59
C THR A 414 -13.82 -16.07 -6.40
N VAL A 415 -13.81 -16.62 -5.19
CA VAL A 415 -13.21 -17.91 -4.84
C VAL A 415 -14.14 -18.74 -3.95
N GLY A 416 -13.90 -20.05 -3.86
CA GLY A 416 -14.70 -20.95 -3.01
C GLY A 416 -16.21 -20.82 -3.27
N ASN A 417 -16.98 -20.55 -2.20
CA ASN A 417 -18.44 -20.32 -2.24
C ASN A 417 -18.82 -18.94 -2.80
N LYS A 418 -18.18 -18.53 -3.90
CA LYS A 418 -18.36 -17.23 -4.56
C LYS A 418 -18.02 -16.02 -3.68
N VAL A 419 -17.09 -16.19 -2.73
CA VAL A 419 -16.59 -15.06 -1.93
C VAL A 419 -15.85 -14.11 -2.85
N PRO A 420 -16.27 -12.84 -2.98
CA PRO A 420 -15.58 -11.87 -3.80
C PRO A 420 -14.24 -11.51 -3.17
N ILE A 421 -13.22 -11.30 -4.01
CA ILE A 421 -11.86 -10.96 -3.55
C ILE A 421 -11.43 -9.60 -4.10
N PRO A 422 -11.06 -8.63 -3.24
CA PRO A 422 -10.58 -7.34 -3.70
C PRO A 422 -9.12 -7.42 -4.16
N PHE A 423 -8.69 -6.46 -4.97
CA PHE A 423 -7.38 -6.48 -5.62
C PHE A 423 -6.21 -6.52 -4.63
N ASN A 424 -6.23 -5.69 -3.57
CA ASN A 424 -5.17 -5.68 -2.56
C ASN A 424 -5.02 -6.99 -1.78
N THR A 425 -6.07 -7.80 -1.68
CA THR A 425 -6.00 -9.13 -1.07
C THR A 425 -5.24 -10.10 -1.97
N ILE A 426 -5.39 -10.01 -3.29
CA ILE A 426 -4.58 -10.78 -4.24
C ILE A 426 -3.10 -10.39 -4.12
N VAL A 427 -2.81 -9.09 -4.02
CA VAL A 427 -1.44 -8.59 -3.81
C VAL A 427 -0.85 -9.13 -2.50
N ALA A 428 -1.59 -9.02 -1.40
CA ALA A 428 -1.15 -9.50 -0.08
C ALA A 428 -0.88 -11.00 -0.08
N LEU A 429 -1.83 -11.78 -0.58
CA LEU A 429 -1.71 -13.24 -0.63
C LEU A 429 -0.53 -13.68 -1.49
N THR A 430 -0.25 -12.97 -2.59
CA THR A 430 0.92 -13.20 -3.44
C THR A 430 2.22 -12.94 -2.69
N GLY A 431 2.29 -11.85 -1.92
CA GLY A 431 3.44 -11.52 -1.08
C GLY A 431 3.70 -12.57 0.02
N GLU A 432 2.65 -12.97 0.74
CA GLU A 432 2.74 -13.98 1.79
C GLU A 432 3.15 -15.35 1.24
N CYS A 433 2.58 -15.75 0.11
CA CYS A 433 2.97 -17.00 -0.54
C CYS A 433 4.42 -16.97 -1.03
N LEU A 434 4.90 -15.83 -1.52
CA LEU A 434 6.32 -15.68 -1.87
C LEU A 434 7.21 -15.86 -0.63
N ASN A 435 6.84 -15.29 0.52
CA ASN A 435 7.59 -15.47 1.77
C ASN A 435 7.66 -16.94 2.21
N ILE A 436 6.54 -17.66 2.11
CA ILE A 436 6.47 -19.11 2.39
C ILE A 436 7.38 -19.89 1.41
N VAL A 437 7.26 -19.62 0.11
CA VAL A 437 8.06 -20.27 -0.94
C VAL A 437 9.56 -20.02 -0.73
N ASN A 438 9.95 -18.79 -0.40
CA ASN A 438 11.35 -18.44 -0.11
C ASN A 438 11.87 -19.22 1.10
N SER A 439 11.05 -19.33 2.16
CA SER A 439 11.39 -20.07 3.37
C SER A 439 11.55 -21.57 3.09
N GLU A 440 10.65 -22.16 2.29
CA GLU A 440 10.79 -23.55 1.84
C GLU A 440 12.05 -23.77 1.00
N ALA A 441 12.37 -22.85 0.07
CA ALA A 441 13.55 -22.95 -0.78
C ALA A 441 14.85 -22.88 0.04
N ALA A 442 14.92 -21.98 1.04
CA ALA A 442 16.04 -21.88 1.96
C ALA A 442 16.26 -23.20 2.74
N LEU A 443 15.18 -23.84 3.21
CA LEU A 443 15.26 -25.13 3.91
C LEU A 443 15.69 -26.30 3.01
N ARG A 444 15.38 -26.25 1.71
CA ARG A 444 15.76 -27.31 0.75
C ARG A 444 17.24 -27.24 0.34
N ASN A 445 17.97 -26.18 0.73
CA ASN A 445 19.37 -25.95 0.36
C ASN A 445 19.62 -26.03 -1.17
N THR A 446 18.61 -25.70 -1.97
CA THR A 446 18.72 -25.60 -3.42
C THR A 446 19.51 -24.34 -3.74
N ARG A 447 20.84 -24.46 -3.89
CA ARG A 447 21.74 -23.34 -4.17
C ARG A 447 21.34 -22.50 -5.39
N ASP A 448 20.60 -23.09 -6.31
CA ASP A 448 20.12 -22.47 -7.56
C ASP A 448 18.77 -21.74 -7.42
N LEU A 449 17.99 -22.02 -6.36
CA LEU A 449 16.64 -21.49 -6.16
C LEU A 449 16.50 -20.60 -4.92
N ASP A 450 17.62 -20.07 -4.42
CA ASP A 450 17.59 -19.08 -3.35
C ASP A 450 17.05 -17.74 -3.87
N LEU A 451 15.72 -17.67 -3.95
CA LEU A 451 14.95 -16.48 -4.31
C LEU A 451 15.13 -15.35 -3.28
N SER A 452 15.71 -15.64 -2.11
CA SER A 452 16.07 -14.63 -1.09
C SER A 452 17.38 -13.90 -1.42
N LYS A 453 18.15 -14.37 -2.42
CA LYS A 453 19.32 -13.63 -2.92
C LYS A 453 18.88 -12.25 -3.38
N THR A 454 19.32 -11.24 -2.65
CA THR A 454 19.04 -9.80 -2.84
C THR A 454 19.41 -9.23 -4.21
N PHE A 455 20.05 -10.01 -5.09
CA PHE A 455 20.60 -9.57 -6.37
C PHE A 455 19.98 -10.22 -7.60
N MET A 456 19.01 -11.12 -7.46
CA MET A 456 18.36 -11.73 -8.62
C MET A 456 17.52 -10.67 -9.35
N THR A 457 17.87 -10.42 -10.61
CA THR A 457 17.06 -9.59 -11.52
C THR A 457 15.68 -10.21 -11.71
N ARG A 458 14.70 -9.41 -12.14
CA ARG A 458 13.34 -9.91 -12.45
C ARG A 458 13.38 -11.04 -13.47
N THR A 459 14.14 -10.85 -14.55
CA THR A 459 14.33 -11.85 -15.62
C THR A 459 14.93 -13.15 -15.11
N GLU A 460 15.97 -13.08 -14.27
CA GLU A 460 16.57 -14.28 -13.66
C GLU A 460 15.58 -15.02 -12.77
N ARG A 461 14.80 -14.29 -11.97
CA ARG A 461 13.78 -14.86 -11.08
C ARG A 461 12.68 -15.56 -11.86
N LEU A 462 12.14 -14.89 -12.87
CA LEU A 462 11.15 -15.44 -13.78
C LEU A 462 11.66 -16.75 -14.40
N GLY A 463 12.85 -16.73 -14.99
CA GLY A 463 13.44 -17.92 -15.61
C GLY A 463 13.67 -19.07 -14.62
N VAL A 464 14.12 -18.79 -13.39
CA VAL A 464 14.31 -19.80 -12.35
C VAL A 464 12.96 -20.43 -11.95
N MET A 465 11.93 -19.62 -11.70
CA MET A 465 10.62 -20.12 -11.29
C MET A 465 9.91 -20.92 -12.39
N VAL A 466 10.01 -20.49 -13.65
CA VAL A 466 9.44 -21.21 -14.79
C VAL A 466 10.11 -22.57 -14.98
N ARG A 467 11.45 -22.64 -14.86
CA ARG A 467 12.21 -23.91 -14.98
C ARG A 467 11.93 -24.90 -13.85
N ASP A 468 11.64 -24.40 -12.65
CA ASP A 468 11.38 -25.26 -11.48
C ASP A 468 10.09 -26.07 -11.62
N LYS A 469 9.11 -25.58 -12.40
CA LYS A 469 7.81 -26.24 -12.68
C LYS A 469 7.01 -26.64 -11.44
N THR A 470 7.35 -26.13 -10.25
CA THR A 470 6.59 -26.36 -9.01
C THR A 470 5.55 -25.28 -8.73
N TYR A 471 5.55 -24.20 -9.50
CA TYR A 471 4.67 -23.05 -9.35
C TYR A 471 3.68 -22.98 -10.51
N PRO A 472 2.40 -22.67 -10.27
CA PRO A 472 1.44 -22.44 -11.35
C PRO A 472 1.79 -21.20 -12.14
N ARG A 473 1.55 -21.23 -13.46
CA ARG A 473 1.76 -20.09 -14.36
C ARG A 473 1.13 -18.82 -13.82
N GLY A 474 -0.13 -18.90 -13.35
CA GLY A 474 -0.82 -17.72 -12.83
C GLY A 474 -0.16 -17.08 -11.61
N PHE A 475 0.48 -17.86 -10.72
CA PHE A 475 1.22 -17.28 -9.59
C PHE A 475 2.50 -16.55 -10.05
N ILE A 476 3.22 -17.14 -11.01
CA ILE A 476 4.41 -16.52 -11.62
C ILE A 476 4.02 -15.22 -12.33
N GLU A 477 2.92 -15.22 -13.07
CA GLU A 477 2.38 -14.03 -13.72
C GLU A 477 2.04 -12.93 -12.71
N LEU A 478 1.38 -13.25 -11.59
CA LEU A 478 1.06 -12.27 -10.55
C LEU A 478 2.33 -11.65 -9.92
N LEU A 479 3.35 -12.46 -9.66
CA LEU A 479 4.63 -11.97 -9.15
C LEU A 479 5.29 -11.00 -10.12
N GLU A 480 5.39 -11.38 -11.40
CA GLU A 480 5.96 -10.53 -12.44
C GLU A 480 5.15 -9.25 -12.62
N LEU A 481 3.81 -9.35 -12.59
CA LEU A 481 2.91 -8.20 -12.73
C LEU A 481 3.13 -7.19 -11.60
N PHE A 482 3.14 -7.64 -10.36
CA PHE A 482 3.26 -6.74 -9.20
C PHE A 482 4.65 -6.15 -9.07
N ASP A 483 5.71 -6.91 -9.38
CA ASP A 483 7.08 -6.38 -9.42
C ASP A 483 7.24 -5.35 -10.56
N ARG A 484 6.68 -5.61 -11.75
CA ARG A 484 6.79 -4.70 -12.90
C ARG A 484 6.02 -3.41 -12.74
N THR A 485 4.83 -3.48 -12.18
CA THR A 485 3.92 -2.34 -12.08
C THR A 485 4.13 -1.54 -10.80
N GLY A 486 5.00 -2.03 -9.91
CA GLY A 486 5.26 -1.51 -8.58
C GLY A 486 4.08 -1.66 -7.62
N MET A 487 3.14 -2.55 -7.93
CA MET A 487 1.96 -2.80 -7.11
C MET A 487 2.21 -3.78 -5.96
N ARG A 488 3.42 -4.37 -5.85
CA ARG A 488 3.78 -5.26 -4.75
C ARG A 488 3.56 -4.62 -3.37
N ASP A 489 3.86 -3.33 -3.25
CA ASP A 489 3.78 -2.57 -2.01
C ASP A 489 2.46 -1.77 -1.90
N LEU A 490 1.39 -2.20 -2.57
CA LEU A 490 0.13 -1.47 -2.64
C LEU A 490 -0.46 -1.15 -1.25
N GLN A 491 -0.27 -2.03 -0.25
CA GLN A 491 -0.79 -1.80 1.10
C GLN A 491 -0.05 -0.70 1.87
N ILE A 492 1.18 -0.36 1.45
CA ILE A 492 2.07 0.61 2.12
C ILE A 492 2.52 1.73 1.17
N MET A 493 1.81 1.91 0.06
CA MET A 493 2.18 2.88 -0.96
C MET A 493 2.14 4.31 -0.40
N LYS A 494 3.13 5.14 -0.78
CA LYS A 494 3.25 6.54 -0.35
C LYS A 494 3.18 7.50 -1.53
N LYS A 495 2.94 8.79 -1.25
CA LYS A 495 2.87 9.83 -2.28
C LYS A 495 4.12 9.87 -3.17
N GLU A 496 5.31 9.73 -2.60
CA GLU A 496 6.56 9.71 -3.37
C GLU A 496 6.71 8.47 -4.28
N TYR A 497 6.11 7.33 -3.91
CA TYR A 497 6.04 6.16 -4.80
C TYR A 497 5.14 6.41 -6.00
N ILE A 498 4.03 7.15 -5.82
CA ILE A 498 3.13 7.49 -6.92
C ILE A 498 3.87 8.34 -7.98
N MET A 499 4.75 9.24 -7.55
CA MET A 499 5.60 10.00 -8.48
C MET A 499 6.54 9.09 -9.29
N LEU A 500 7.18 8.13 -8.62
CA LEU A 500 8.09 7.15 -9.25
C LEU A 500 7.34 6.29 -10.26
N LEU A 501 6.33 5.56 -9.79
CA LEU A 501 5.51 4.67 -10.62
C LEU A 501 4.82 5.45 -11.74
N GLY A 502 4.40 6.68 -11.43
CA GLY A 502 3.77 7.55 -12.40
C GLY A 502 4.70 7.91 -13.57
N SER A 503 6.01 8.00 -13.34
CA SER A 503 7.01 8.30 -14.37
C SER A 503 7.30 7.11 -15.30
N GLN A 504 7.01 5.90 -14.85
CA GLN A 504 7.22 4.63 -15.57
C GLN A 504 6.00 4.21 -16.39
N ARG A 505 4.82 4.75 -16.09
CA ARG A 505 3.56 4.37 -16.76
C ARG A 505 3.31 5.16 -18.03
N TYR A 506 2.46 4.64 -18.89
CA TYR A 506 2.05 5.34 -20.10
C TYR A 506 0.98 6.40 -19.79
N CYS A 507 1.15 7.56 -20.41
CA CYS A 507 0.23 8.68 -20.38
C CYS A 507 0.37 9.46 -21.69
N GLU A 508 -0.73 9.63 -22.42
CA GLU A 508 -0.77 10.43 -23.66
C GLU A 508 -1.00 11.93 -23.36
N SER A 509 -1.68 12.22 -22.25
CA SER A 509 -1.97 13.57 -21.76
C SER A 509 -0.88 14.09 -20.83
N ARG A 510 -1.13 15.24 -20.19
CA ARG A 510 -0.28 15.81 -19.15
C ARG A 510 -0.24 14.87 -17.94
N ARG A 511 0.94 14.34 -17.62
CA ARG A 511 1.12 13.36 -16.53
C ARG A 511 0.68 13.90 -15.18
N ALA A 512 0.97 15.18 -14.89
CA ALA A 512 0.58 15.82 -13.65
C ALA A 512 -0.93 15.75 -13.41
N GLU A 513 -1.76 15.96 -14.44
CA GLU A 513 -3.23 15.91 -14.32
C GLU A 513 -3.75 14.54 -13.89
N ALA A 514 -3.06 13.46 -14.27
CA ALA A 514 -3.45 12.10 -13.96
C ALA A 514 -3.21 11.66 -12.51
N ILE A 515 -2.29 12.34 -11.79
CA ILE A 515 -1.90 11.97 -10.42
C ILE A 515 -2.00 13.14 -9.41
N MET A 516 -2.36 14.34 -9.87
CA MET A 516 -2.41 15.52 -9.01
C MET A 516 -3.40 15.39 -7.85
N SER A 517 -4.51 14.68 -8.07
CA SER A 517 -5.57 14.55 -7.07
C SER A 517 -5.11 13.66 -5.90
N VAL A 518 -4.46 12.52 -6.18
CA VAL A 518 -3.96 11.62 -5.13
C VAL A 518 -2.73 12.15 -4.40
N LEU A 519 -1.96 13.04 -5.03
CA LEU A 519 -0.83 13.74 -4.42
C LEU A 519 -1.24 14.98 -3.61
N ASP A 520 -2.50 15.41 -3.74
CA ASP A 520 -3.04 16.66 -3.17
C ASP A 520 -2.37 17.94 -3.71
N ALA A 521 -1.92 17.89 -4.97
CA ALA A 521 -1.23 19.00 -5.63
C ALA A 521 -2.14 19.62 -6.70
N LYS A 522 -3.13 20.42 -6.29
CA LYS A 522 -4.19 20.94 -7.18
C LYS A 522 -3.97 22.39 -7.67
N ARG A 523 -2.98 23.13 -7.15
CA ARG A 523 -2.85 24.59 -7.35
C ARG A 523 -1.87 24.99 -8.47
N TRP A 524 -1.02 24.07 -8.89
CA TRP A 524 0.08 24.31 -9.81
C TRP A 524 -0.35 24.82 -11.19
N ARG A 525 -1.56 24.48 -11.63
CA ARG A 525 -2.02 24.72 -13.01
C ARG A 525 -2.07 26.20 -13.37
N SER A 526 -2.42 27.08 -12.43
CA SER A 526 -2.43 28.53 -12.64
C SER A 526 -1.04 29.17 -12.66
N LEU A 527 -0.03 28.44 -12.19
CA LEU A 527 1.35 28.93 -12.08
C LEU A 527 2.25 28.37 -13.20
N SER A 528 1.82 27.30 -13.88
CA SER A 528 2.65 26.56 -14.83
C SER A 528 2.80 27.32 -16.15
N GLU A 529 4.05 27.59 -16.54
CA GLU A 529 4.39 27.96 -17.91
C GLU A 529 4.35 26.73 -18.83
N PRO A 530 3.76 26.81 -20.04
CA PRO A 530 3.71 25.70 -20.98
C PRO A 530 5.10 25.16 -21.34
N GLY A 531 5.27 23.83 -21.34
CA GLY A 531 6.51 23.16 -21.78
C GLY A 531 7.65 23.11 -20.75
N SER A 532 7.45 23.64 -19.54
CA SER A 532 8.45 23.63 -18.46
C SER A 532 8.55 22.26 -17.75
N LEU A 533 8.95 21.21 -18.46
CA LEU A 533 9.08 19.86 -17.89
C LEU A 533 10.41 19.66 -17.15
N VAL A 534 10.33 19.14 -15.94
CA VAL A 534 11.46 18.65 -15.14
C VAL A 534 11.79 17.23 -15.57
N LEU A 535 13.03 17.01 -16.04
CA LEU A 535 13.52 15.72 -16.55
C LEU A 535 12.63 15.09 -17.65
N GLY A 536 11.88 15.93 -18.38
CA GLY A 536 10.95 15.50 -19.43
C GLY A 536 9.71 14.74 -18.94
N GLN A 537 9.39 14.81 -17.63
CA GLN A 537 8.28 14.06 -17.04
C GLN A 537 7.11 14.95 -16.61
N TYR A 538 7.35 15.88 -15.70
CA TYR A 538 6.31 16.65 -15.01
C TYR A 538 6.59 18.15 -15.06
N GLU A 539 5.56 18.96 -15.05
CA GLU A 539 5.67 20.42 -15.01
C GLU A 539 6.36 20.92 -13.74
N LEU A 540 7.21 21.94 -13.87
CA LEU A 540 8.02 22.47 -12.78
C LEU A 540 7.19 22.87 -11.55
N GLU A 541 6.10 23.61 -11.76
CA GLU A 541 5.25 24.07 -10.66
C GLU A 541 4.49 22.94 -9.99
N PHE A 542 4.14 21.90 -10.74
CA PHE A 542 3.57 20.68 -10.17
C PHE A 542 4.58 19.98 -9.26
N VAL A 543 5.81 19.77 -9.74
CA VAL A 543 6.88 19.12 -8.96
C VAL A 543 7.19 19.91 -7.68
N ARG A 544 7.24 21.24 -7.77
CA ARG A 544 7.44 22.14 -6.62
C ARG A 544 6.30 22.08 -5.61
N GLU A 545 5.06 21.97 -6.07
CA GLU A 545 3.91 21.78 -5.18
C GLU A 545 3.95 20.44 -4.49
N VAL A 546 4.15 19.35 -5.24
CA VAL A 546 4.27 18.00 -4.67
C VAL A 546 5.41 17.92 -3.65
N ALA A 547 6.57 18.53 -3.92
CA ALA A 547 7.68 18.57 -2.97
C ALA A 547 7.32 19.31 -1.66
N ARG A 548 6.52 20.39 -1.74
CA ARG A 548 6.02 21.11 -0.57
C ARG A 548 5.01 20.29 0.24
N GLU A 549 4.12 19.57 -0.44
CA GLU A 549 3.08 18.74 0.19
C GLU A 549 3.64 17.44 0.80
N ILE A 550 4.69 16.86 0.20
CA ILE A 550 5.34 15.64 0.68
C ILE A 550 6.40 15.95 1.75
N GLY A 551 7.11 17.07 1.61
CA GLY A 551 8.18 17.45 2.53
C GLY A 551 9.49 16.70 2.28
N SER A 552 10.25 16.42 3.34
CA SER A 552 11.62 15.90 3.23
C SER A 552 11.74 14.52 2.57
N SER A 553 10.70 13.69 2.70
CA SER A 553 10.63 12.36 2.09
C SER A 553 10.67 12.41 0.56
N PHE A 554 10.26 13.52 -0.05
CA PHE A 554 10.35 13.76 -1.50
C PHE A 554 11.78 13.57 -2.02
N TYR A 555 12.78 13.98 -1.24
CA TYR A 555 14.20 13.96 -1.64
C TYR A 555 14.91 12.63 -1.32
N ASN A 556 14.17 11.63 -0.82
CA ASN A 556 14.73 10.40 -0.27
C ASN A 556 15.06 9.32 -1.33
N SER A 557 14.88 9.60 -2.61
CA SER A 557 15.08 8.61 -3.68
C SER A 557 16.54 8.26 -3.90
N LEU A 558 16.85 6.97 -4.02
CA LEU A 558 18.12 6.51 -4.56
C LEU A 558 18.01 6.31 -6.06
N SER A 559 19.12 6.61 -6.72
CA SER A 559 19.27 6.46 -8.14
C SER A 559 20.39 5.50 -8.47
N PHE A 560 20.15 4.62 -9.42
CA PHE A 560 21.06 3.54 -9.78
C PHE A 560 21.34 3.58 -11.27
N SER A 561 22.63 3.56 -11.61
CA SER A 561 23.09 3.28 -12.97
C SER A 561 23.78 1.90 -13.00
N PRO A 562 23.47 1.03 -13.98
CA PRO A 562 24.14 -0.26 -14.15
C PRO A 562 25.65 -0.12 -14.40
N ASN A 563 26.06 1.01 -14.99
CA ASN A 563 27.43 1.29 -15.45
C ASN A 563 28.12 2.39 -14.64
N ALA A 564 27.60 2.73 -13.45
CA ALA A 564 28.27 3.69 -12.57
C ALA A 564 29.50 3.04 -11.94
N GLU A 565 30.66 3.18 -12.59
CA GLU A 565 31.95 3.15 -11.91
C GLU A 565 32.08 4.35 -10.97
N LEU A 566 33.02 4.28 -10.01
CA LEU A 566 33.33 5.33 -9.02
C LEU A 566 33.10 6.75 -9.56
N VAL A 567 32.53 7.61 -8.71
CA VAL A 567 32.02 9.02 -8.82
C VAL A 567 32.75 10.00 -9.77
N MET A 568 33.85 9.62 -10.42
CA MET A 568 34.61 10.40 -11.40
C MET A 568 33.90 10.62 -12.74
N ASN A 569 32.84 9.88 -13.07
CA ASN A 569 32.10 10.11 -14.32
C ASN A 569 30.92 11.08 -14.09
N PRO A 570 30.96 12.32 -14.61
CA PRO A 570 29.87 13.30 -14.47
C PRO A 570 28.55 12.86 -15.13
N ARG A 571 28.51 11.71 -15.82
CA ARG A 571 27.29 11.10 -16.36
C ARG A 571 26.54 10.21 -15.36
N SER A 572 27.14 9.83 -14.23
CA SER A 572 26.56 8.96 -13.20
C SER A 572 26.00 9.76 -12.02
N ARG A 573 25.26 10.83 -12.29
CA ARG A 573 24.70 11.73 -11.26
C ARG A 573 23.42 11.11 -10.69
N GLY A 574 23.38 10.88 -9.37
CA GLY A 574 22.14 10.49 -8.73
C GLY A 574 21.22 11.70 -8.57
N SER A 575 19.96 11.57 -8.96
CA SER A 575 18.98 12.66 -8.78
C SER A 575 18.30 12.63 -7.40
N LEU A 576 18.01 13.83 -6.86
CA LEU A 576 17.21 14.03 -5.65
C LEU A 576 15.70 13.81 -5.87
N LEU A 577 15.24 13.75 -7.12
CA LEU A 577 13.82 13.69 -7.46
C LEU A 577 13.32 12.24 -7.48
N PRO A 578 12.08 11.98 -7.01
CA PRO A 578 11.54 10.63 -6.85
C PRO A 578 11.01 10.03 -8.16
N PHE A 579 11.47 10.48 -9.33
CA PHE A 579 10.96 10.02 -10.62
C PHE A 579 12.05 10.01 -11.69
N GLU A 580 11.93 9.10 -12.66
CA GLU A 580 13.00 8.79 -13.62
C GLU A 580 13.14 9.82 -14.73
N ASN A 581 14.38 10.04 -15.19
CA ASN A 581 14.64 10.93 -16.32
C ASN A 581 14.26 10.27 -17.65
N ARG A 582 13.38 10.92 -18.44
CA ARG A 582 12.99 10.44 -19.78
C ARG A 582 13.77 11.08 -20.93
N SER A 583 14.58 12.09 -20.64
CA SER A 583 15.22 12.97 -21.64
C SER A 583 16.52 12.41 -22.25
N GLY A 584 16.82 11.11 -22.10
CA GLY A 584 18.08 10.53 -22.59
C GLY A 584 17.99 9.05 -23.03
N GLN A 585 19.10 8.54 -23.56
CA GLN A 585 19.28 7.13 -24.00
C GLN A 585 19.40 6.11 -22.84
N PHE A 586 19.39 6.57 -21.58
CA PHE A 586 19.57 5.73 -20.40
C PHE A 586 18.38 5.89 -19.46
N ILE A 587 17.80 4.77 -19.04
CA ILE A 587 16.79 4.73 -17.99
C ILE A 587 17.54 4.61 -16.65
N GLU A 588 17.55 5.68 -15.88
CA GLU A 588 18.02 5.66 -14.49
C GLU A 588 17.04 4.84 -13.67
N SER A 589 17.48 3.71 -13.09
CA SER A 589 16.61 2.95 -12.19
C SER A 589 16.54 3.65 -10.83
N LYS A 590 15.33 3.94 -10.35
CA LYS A 590 15.15 4.58 -9.04
C LYS A 590 14.56 3.63 -8.01
N ARG A 591 14.90 3.88 -6.75
CA ARG A 591 14.30 3.23 -5.59
C ARG A 591 14.01 4.26 -4.53
N ILE A 592 12.76 4.28 -4.05
CA ILE A 592 12.42 5.03 -2.85
C ILE A 592 12.83 4.21 -1.63
N LEU A 593 13.54 4.84 -0.69
CA LEU A 593 13.84 4.19 0.57
C LEU A 593 12.58 4.23 1.45
N ASN A 594 11.96 3.07 1.65
CA ASN A 594 10.78 2.95 2.51
C ASN A 594 11.18 3.02 3.99
N TRP A 595 11.44 4.24 4.42
CA TRP A 595 11.81 4.58 5.77
C TRP A 595 10.56 4.95 6.55
N GLU A 596 9.87 3.95 7.10
CA GLU A 596 8.73 4.20 7.98
C GLU A 596 9.20 4.60 9.36
N PHE A 597 9.33 5.90 9.54
CA PHE A 597 9.84 6.48 10.77
C PHE A 597 8.79 7.43 11.40
N GLY A 598 7.56 6.96 11.63
CA GLY A 598 6.62 7.58 12.57
C GLY A 598 6.36 9.07 12.34
N ASP A 599 6.18 9.84 13.42
CA ASP A 599 6.09 11.31 13.42
C ASP A 599 7.43 11.92 13.03
N GLU A 600 7.71 11.87 11.74
CA GLU A 600 8.88 12.51 11.21
C GLU A 600 8.75 14.02 11.30
N ILE A 601 9.74 14.62 11.94
CA ILE A 601 9.90 16.06 11.93
C ILE A 601 10.88 16.39 10.83
N ASP A 602 10.33 16.88 9.72
CA ASP A 602 11.12 17.49 8.65
C ASP A 602 12.02 18.57 9.22
N ASN A 603 13.27 18.59 8.78
CA ASN A 603 14.14 19.70 9.08
C ASN A 603 13.64 20.95 8.35
N SER A 604 13.52 22.07 9.07
CA SER A 604 12.98 23.33 8.53
C SER A 604 13.73 23.83 7.30
N SER A 605 15.03 23.51 7.16
CA SER A 605 15.85 23.92 6.03
C SER A 605 15.33 23.40 4.69
N VAL A 606 14.71 22.21 4.67
CA VAL A 606 14.18 21.59 3.45
C VAL A 606 13.11 22.46 2.77
N ARG A 607 12.34 23.23 3.55
CA ARG A 607 11.32 24.15 3.02
C ARG A 607 11.91 25.30 2.19
N THR A 608 13.21 25.55 2.31
CA THR A 608 13.91 26.59 1.54
C THR A 608 14.38 26.08 0.18
N TRP A 609 14.31 24.77 -0.08
CA TRP A 609 14.90 24.17 -1.26
C TRP A 609 14.05 24.42 -2.49
N VAL A 610 14.69 24.74 -3.61
CA VAL A 610 14.01 25.12 -4.85
C VAL A 610 14.42 24.18 -5.98
N ILE A 611 13.44 23.45 -6.50
CA ILE A 611 13.62 22.57 -7.65
C ILE A 611 13.70 23.43 -8.90
N GLN A 612 14.67 23.15 -9.77
CA GLN A 612 14.90 23.83 -11.04
C GLN A 612 14.40 22.98 -12.22
N GLN A 613 14.14 23.62 -13.36
CA GLN A 613 13.67 22.92 -14.56
C GLN A 613 14.65 21.83 -15.04
N SER A 614 15.95 22.03 -14.80
CA SER A 614 16.99 21.05 -15.12
C SER A 614 16.92 19.76 -14.29
N GLY A 615 16.12 19.74 -13.22
CA GLY A 615 16.10 18.68 -12.21
C GLY A 615 17.07 18.92 -11.05
N ALA A 616 17.93 19.93 -11.14
CA ALA A 616 18.78 20.34 -10.03
C ALA A 616 17.96 20.95 -8.89
N VAL A 617 18.50 20.90 -7.68
CA VAL A 617 17.89 21.48 -6.49
C VAL A 617 18.82 22.55 -5.91
N GLU A 618 18.34 23.78 -5.85
CA GLU A 618 19.00 24.84 -5.10
C GLU A 618 18.69 24.68 -3.62
N ILE A 619 19.75 24.71 -2.80
CA ILE A 619 19.71 24.53 -1.36
C ILE A 619 20.28 25.81 -0.73
N PRO A 620 19.44 26.81 -0.42
CA PRO A 620 19.88 28.02 0.26
C PRO A 620 20.37 27.72 1.68
N GLU A 621 19.62 26.88 2.39
CA GLU A 621 19.89 26.47 3.76
C GLU A 621 19.95 24.94 3.87
N ALA A 622 20.88 24.43 4.69
CA ALA A 622 21.01 23.00 4.96
C ALA A 622 21.32 22.75 6.44
N ALA A 623 20.72 21.71 7.00
CA ALA A 623 21.13 21.17 8.29
C ALA A 623 22.25 20.15 8.09
N ILE A 624 23.47 20.47 8.51
CA ILE A 624 24.64 19.61 8.30
C ILE A 624 24.90 18.81 9.58
N LEU A 625 24.62 17.52 9.55
CA LEU A 625 24.82 16.64 10.71
C LEU A 625 26.31 16.39 10.97
N THR A 626 27.06 16.13 9.90
CA THR A 626 28.52 16.01 9.92
C THR A 626 29.08 16.27 8.53
N SER A 627 30.37 16.54 8.43
CA SER A 627 31.08 16.79 7.16
C SER A 627 32.54 16.38 7.26
N THR A 628 33.27 16.48 6.14
CA THR A 628 34.73 16.32 6.11
C THR A 628 35.46 17.23 7.10
N PHE A 629 34.87 18.36 7.47
CA PHE A 629 35.47 19.36 8.36
C PHE A 629 34.98 19.27 9.81
N ASP A 630 34.12 18.29 10.14
CA ASP A 630 33.59 18.12 11.50
C ASP A 630 34.75 17.81 12.47
N PRO A 631 35.06 18.67 13.45
CA PRO A 631 36.13 18.46 14.40
C PRO A 631 35.71 17.54 15.56
N CYS A 632 34.44 17.15 15.66
CA CYS A 632 33.94 16.35 16.76
C CYS A 632 34.55 14.95 16.74
N GLU A 633 35.12 14.54 17.87
CA GLU A 633 35.56 13.17 18.07
C GLU A 633 34.41 12.30 18.59
N GLY A 634 34.44 11.00 18.26
CA GLY A 634 33.44 10.02 18.69
C GLY A 634 32.66 9.42 17.53
N GLU A 635 32.20 8.20 17.74
CA GLU A 635 31.56 7.38 16.72
C GLU A 635 30.09 7.80 16.50
N MET A 636 29.68 7.92 15.24
CA MET A 636 28.28 8.10 14.85
C MET A 636 27.85 6.95 13.95
N ILE A 637 27.36 5.87 14.56
CA ILE A 637 26.90 4.70 13.80
C ILE A 637 25.70 5.06 12.93
N SER A 638 25.85 4.82 11.63
CA SER A 638 24.79 5.00 10.64
C SER A 638 24.79 3.84 9.66
N THR A 639 23.60 3.50 9.18
CA THR A 639 23.47 2.77 7.92
C THR A 639 23.48 3.77 6.78
N ILE A 640 24.29 3.54 5.76
CA ILE A 640 24.35 4.35 4.55
C ILE A 640 23.89 3.53 3.35
N TRP A 641 23.28 4.18 2.36
CA TRP A 641 22.91 3.60 1.07
C TRP A 641 23.50 4.44 -0.05
N LEU A 642 24.27 3.83 -0.93
CA LEU A 642 25.03 4.49 -1.99
C LEU A 642 24.35 4.32 -3.35
N THR A 643 24.55 5.31 -4.21
CA THR A 643 24.01 5.34 -5.59
C THR A 643 24.75 4.40 -6.56
N TYR A 644 25.95 3.95 -6.19
CA TYR A 644 26.82 3.06 -6.95
C TYR A 644 27.16 1.81 -6.12
N ARG A 645 27.75 0.79 -6.77
CA ARG A 645 28.26 -0.40 -6.07
C ARG A 645 29.68 -0.10 -5.58
N GLU A 646 29.94 -0.33 -4.29
CA GLU A 646 31.31 -0.45 -3.77
C GLU A 646 31.70 -1.93 -3.76
N PRO A 647 32.91 -2.29 -4.20
CA PRO A 647 33.50 -3.58 -3.85
C PRO A 647 33.73 -3.57 -2.32
N ASP A 648 33.00 -4.40 -1.58
CA ASP A 648 33.09 -4.53 -0.11
C ASP A 648 34.37 -5.26 0.37
N ASP A 649 35.36 -5.43 -0.51
CA ASP A 649 36.43 -6.42 -0.31
C ASP A 649 37.51 -6.01 0.72
N ASP A 650 37.55 -4.74 1.19
CA ASP A 650 38.71 -4.21 1.95
C ASP A 650 38.45 -3.70 3.39
N ASP A 651 37.23 -3.72 3.97
CA ASP A 651 37.04 -3.40 5.41
C ASP A 651 36.65 -4.62 6.26
N PRO A 652 37.59 -5.24 6.99
CA PRO A 652 37.35 -6.43 7.80
C PRO A 652 36.49 -6.18 9.06
N ARG A 653 36.19 -4.92 9.45
CA ARG A 653 35.41 -4.63 10.67
C ARG A 653 33.92 -4.92 10.54
N PHE A 654 33.38 -4.94 9.32
CA PHE A 654 31.94 -5.01 9.06
C PHE A 654 31.55 -6.15 8.09
N ASN A 655 32.50 -7.01 7.75
CA ASN A 655 32.39 -8.11 6.78
C ASN A 655 31.99 -9.45 7.45
N ILE A 656 31.03 -9.42 8.39
CA ILE A 656 30.64 -10.62 9.17
C ILE A 656 29.87 -11.63 8.29
N HIS A 657 29.31 -11.18 7.18
CA HIS A 657 28.74 -12.02 6.15
C HIS A 657 29.39 -11.61 4.83
N ARG A 658 30.26 -12.47 4.26
CA ARG A 658 30.91 -12.29 2.93
C ARG A 658 29.84 -12.08 1.83
N GLN A 659 29.24 -10.91 1.78
CA GLN A 659 28.20 -10.50 0.86
C GLN A 659 28.81 -9.42 -0.02
N THR A 660 29.44 -9.83 -1.11
CA THR A 660 30.04 -8.91 -2.07
C THR A 660 28.94 -8.15 -2.80
N GLY A 661 28.98 -6.81 -2.76
CA GLY A 661 28.20 -5.94 -3.64
C GLY A 661 26.95 -5.29 -3.05
N ASN A 662 26.88 -5.10 -1.73
CA ASN A 662 25.75 -4.40 -1.11
C ASN A 662 25.87 -2.88 -1.35
N ARG A 663 24.81 -2.26 -1.90
CA ARG A 663 24.71 -0.79 -2.02
C ARG A 663 24.44 -0.09 -0.67
N HIS A 664 24.58 -0.81 0.44
CA HIS A 664 24.34 -0.28 1.78
C HIS A 664 25.26 -0.96 2.80
N ARG A 665 25.66 -0.22 3.83
CA ARG A 665 26.49 -0.73 4.93
C ARG A 665 26.29 0.08 6.19
N SER A 666 26.60 -0.50 7.34
CA SER A 666 26.72 0.24 8.60
C SER A 666 28.16 0.71 8.79
N CYS A 667 28.35 1.97 9.16
CA CYS A 667 29.66 2.57 9.37
C CYS A 667 29.60 3.73 10.38
N ASP A 668 30.75 4.20 10.85
CA ASP A 668 30.86 5.52 11.48
C ASP A 668 30.69 6.60 10.41
N LEU A 669 29.59 7.36 10.49
CA LEU A 669 29.25 8.40 9.53
C LEU A 669 30.29 9.53 9.51
N ARG A 670 30.91 9.86 10.65
CA ARG A 670 31.96 10.89 10.73
C ARG A 670 33.23 10.43 10.03
N GLU A 671 33.68 9.20 10.32
CA GLU A 671 34.83 8.57 9.65
C GLU A 671 34.57 8.49 8.14
N TRP A 672 33.36 8.11 7.74
CA TRP A 672 32.97 8.06 6.33
C TRP A 672 33.08 9.43 5.67
N CYS A 673 32.49 10.50 6.23
CA CYS A 673 32.57 11.84 5.65
C CYS A 673 34.01 12.37 5.52
N ARG A 674 34.93 11.97 6.41
CA ARG A 674 36.35 12.38 6.37
C ARG A 674 37.17 11.58 5.35
N SER A 675 36.94 10.27 5.27
CA SER A 675 37.77 9.35 4.49
C SER A 675 37.27 9.11 3.06
N TYR A 676 35.97 9.24 2.83
CA TYR A 676 35.33 8.92 1.55
C TYR A 676 35.79 9.86 0.43
N HIS A 677 36.69 9.39 -0.44
CA HIS A 677 37.26 10.18 -1.55
C HIS A 677 37.63 11.62 -1.12
N ASN A 678 38.56 11.74 -0.18
CA ASN A 678 38.96 13.00 0.48
C ASN A 678 39.47 14.15 -0.41
N ALA A 679 39.47 14.00 -1.74
CA ALA A 679 39.82 15.06 -2.70
C ALA A 679 38.83 16.24 -2.68
N THR A 680 37.57 16.01 -2.30
CA THR A 680 36.54 17.05 -2.18
C THR A 680 35.69 16.83 -0.93
N ALA A 681 35.05 17.90 -0.45
CA ALA A 681 34.22 17.86 0.76
C ALA A 681 33.01 16.93 0.60
N ASN A 682 32.71 16.19 1.66
CA ASN A 682 31.52 15.37 1.82
C ASN A 682 30.66 15.94 2.96
N TYR A 683 29.35 15.80 2.81
CA TYR A 683 28.36 16.32 3.76
C TYR A 683 27.29 15.27 4.03
N ALA A 684 26.94 15.06 5.29
CA ALA A 684 25.73 14.38 5.71
C ALA A 684 24.68 15.46 6.02
N VAL A 685 23.74 15.67 5.10
CA VAL A 685 22.69 16.69 5.20
C VAL A 685 21.42 16.06 5.74
N GLU A 686 20.96 16.53 6.89
CA GLU A 686 19.76 16.05 7.54
C GLU A 686 18.50 16.50 6.80
N LEU A 687 17.65 15.54 6.45
CA LEU A 687 16.33 15.77 5.88
C LEU A 687 15.26 15.84 6.99
N GLY A 688 15.38 14.99 7.99
CA GLY A 688 14.42 14.90 9.07
C GLY A 688 14.91 13.98 10.19
N ARG A 689 14.14 13.99 11.28
CA ARG A 689 14.45 13.23 12.48
C ARG A 689 13.28 12.42 12.96
N VAL A 690 13.61 11.25 13.51
CA VAL A 690 12.64 10.34 14.08
C VAL A 690 13.19 9.71 15.33
N MET A 691 12.50 9.94 16.45
CA MET A 691 12.77 9.27 17.73
C MET A 691 14.24 9.36 18.18
N GLY A 692 14.92 10.45 17.82
CA GLY A 692 16.33 10.69 18.13
C GLY A 692 17.33 10.15 17.08
N ALA A 693 16.87 9.42 16.06
CA ALA A 693 17.66 9.14 14.86
C ALA A 693 17.51 10.28 13.84
N SER A 694 18.59 10.57 13.11
CA SER A 694 18.64 11.46 11.97
C SER A 694 18.65 10.64 10.68
N ARG A 695 17.94 11.12 9.66
CA ARG A 695 18.00 10.58 8.31
C ARG A 695 18.28 11.70 7.31
N GLY A 696 18.96 11.36 6.22
CA GLY A 696 19.34 12.41 5.28
C GLY A 696 20.07 11.95 4.05
N LEU A 697 20.72 12.92 3.42
CA LEU A 697 21.45 12.80 2.16
C LEU A 697 22.96 12.75 2.44
N LEU A 698 23.66 11.97 1.63
CA LEU A 698 25.11 12.06 1.50
C LEU A 698 25.41 12.84 0.22
N LEU A 699 26.04 14.00 0.38
CA LEU A 699 26.39 14.90 -0.71
C LEU A 699 27.91 15.04 -0.84
N LYS A 700 28.39 15.19 -2.06
CA LYS A 700 29.82 15.38 -2.37
C LYS A 700 30.03 16.59 -3.27
N ALA A 701 31.00 17.44 -2.93
CA ALA A 701 31.35 18.59 -3.75
C ALA A 701 31.98 18.17 -5.08
N SER A 702 31.55 18.83 -6.16
CA SER A 702 32.01 18.51 -7.53
C SER A 702 33.50 18.79 -7.75
N SER A 703 34.04 19.75 -7.02
CA SER A 703 35.43 20.14 -6.99
C SER A 703 35.74 20.84 -5.66
N PRO A 704 37.01 21.01 -5.26
CA PRO A 704 37.36 21.72 -4.05
C PRO A 704 36.74 23.13 -4.01
N GLY A 705 36.04 23.48 -2.92
CA GLY A 705 35.38 24.78 -2.75
C GLY A 705 34.11 25.00 -3.60
N SER A 706 33.66 24.00 -4.36
CA SER A 706 32.46 24.11 -5.19
C SER A 706 31.19 24.22 -4.36
N LYS A 707 30.27 25.08 -4.80
CA LYS A 707 28.87 25.10 -4.32
C LYS A 707 27.98 24.11 -5.07
N THR A 708 28.52 23.46 -6.10
CA THR A 708 27.84 22.42 -6.86
C THR A 708 28.15 21.06 -6.23
N LEU A 709 27.11 20.35 -5.80
CA LEU A 709 27.23 19.06 -5.14
C LEU A 709 26.54 17.96 -5.95
N TYR A 710 26.92 16.72 -5.68
CA TYR A 710 26.28 15.51 -6.20
C TYR A 710 25.70 14.70 -5.05
N LYS A 711 24.52 14.11 -5.26
CA LYS A 711 24.01 13.08 -4.36
C LYS A 711 24.77 11.78 -4.58
N VAL A 712 25.47 11.31 -3.55
CA VAL A 712 26.19 10.04 -3.57
C VAL A 712 25.47 8.93 -2.81
N GLY A 713 24.55 9.30 -1.90
CA GLY A 713 23.76 8.34 -1.15
C GLY A 713 22.78 8.97 -0.17
N ASN A 714 22.31 8.14 0.75
CA ASN A 714 21.40 8.45 1.84
C ASN A 714 21.95 7.81 3.13
N TYR A 715 21.55 8.33 4.29
CA TYR A 715 21.96 7.77 5.59
C TYR A 715 20.80 7.72 6.59
N LEU A 716 20.93 6.82 7.56
CA LEU A 716 20.08 6.69 8.74
C LEU A 716 20.95 6.36 9.95
N THR A 717 21.02 7.27 10.92
CA THR A 717 21.76 7.01 12.17
C THR A 717 21.05 5.95 13.01
N ILE A 718 21.80 5.07 13.67
CA ILE A 718 21.24 4.06 14.57
C ILE A 718 21.25 4.61 15.99
N LEU A 719 20.12 4.46 16.70
CA LEU A 719 20.06 4.76 18.14
C LEU A 719 20.83 3.69 18.92
N HIS A 720 21.90 4.08 19.63
CA HIS A 720 22.52 3.21 20.63
C HIS A 720 21.57 3.04 21.82
N ARG A 721 20.73 1.99 21.81
CA ARG A 721 19.96 1.51 22.97
C ARG A 721 20.73 0.47 23.80
N TYR A 722 22.06 0.53 23.85
CA TYR A 722 22.83 -0.42 24.65
C TYR A 722 22.81 0.02 26.13
N TYR A 723 22.15 -0.78 26.97
CA TYR A 723 22.21 -0.83 28.44
C TYR A 723 22.01 0.49 29.23
N GLY A 724 20.77 0.91 29.42
CA GLY A 724 20.37 1.70 30.60
C GLY A 724 20.99 3.10 30.76
N GLN A 725 21.79 3.58 29.80
CA GLN A 725 22.23 4.97 29.74
C GLN A 725 21.18 5.83 29.04
N GLU A 726 20.95 7.04 29.57
CA GLU A 726 20.06 8.03 28.97
C GLU A 726 20.37 8.19 27.48
N VAL A 727 19.31 8.20 26.67
CA VAL A 727 19.40 8.51 25.24
C VAL A 727 20.05 9.88 25.13
N MET A 728 21.30 9.94 24.67
CA MET A 728 21.86 11.21 24.19
C MET A 728 20.98 11.64 23.02
N SER A 729 20.00 12.50 23.28
CA SER A 729 19.25 13.13 22.22
C SER A 729 20.25 13.91 21.37
N LEU A 730 20.42 13.54 20.10
CA LEU A 730 21.13 14.40 19.16
C LEU A 730 20.47 15.78 19.25
N GLN A 731 21.21 16.80 19.71
CA GLN A 731 20.72 18.18 19.73
C GLN A 731 20.32 18.59 18.32
N SER A 732 19.37 19.52 18.16
CA SER A 732 18.94 20.01 16.84
C SER A 732 20.13 20.34 15.95
N THR A 733 20.18 19.76 14.75
CA THR A 733 21.26 20.02 13.80
C THR A 733 21.19 21.50 13.41
N PRO A 734 22.27 22.28 13.58
CA PRO A 734 22.28 23.68 13.18
C PRO A 734 21.97 23.81 11.69
N VAL A 735 21.14 24.80 11.36
CA VAL A 735 20.86 25.15 9.96
C VAL A 735 21.87 26.22 9.53
N GLU A 736 22.56 25.96 8.43
CA GLU A 736 23.57 26.86 7.86
C GLU A 736 23.08 27.45 6.53
N GLN A 737 23.47 28.69 6.25
CA GLN A 737 23.31 29.29 4.93
C GLN A 737 24.45 28.83 4.02
N VAL A 738 24.11 28.06 2.99
CA VAL A 738 25.09 27.37 2.16
C VAL A 738 25.05 27.80 0.69
N GLY A 739 23.86 28.07 0.16
CA GLY A 739 23.64 28.48 -1.24
C GLY A 739 24.19 27.45 -2.24
N TRP A 740 23.92 26.17 -2.01
CA TRP A 740 24.38 25.07 -2.86
C TRP A 740 23.44 24.82 -4.03
N THR A 741 23.96 24.15 -5.05
CA THR A 741 23.18 23.54 -6.13
C THR A 741 23.52 22.07 -6.20
N VAL A 742 22.54 21.20 -5.97
CA VAL A 742 22.70 19.76 -6.11
C VAL A 742 22.22 19.35 -7.50
N LEU A 743 23.12 18.73 -8.28
CA LEU A 743 22.85 18.29 -9.65
C LEU A 743 22.24 16.89 -9.72
#